data_AF-A0A8H4YA38-F1
#
_entry.id   AF-A0A8H4YA38-F1
#
_cell.length_a   1.000
_cell.length_b   1.000
_cell.length_c   1.000
_cell.angle_alpha   90.00
_cell.angle_beta   90.00
_cell.angle_gamma   90.00
#
_symmetry.space_group_name_H-M   'P 1'
#
loop_
_entity.id
_entity.type
_entity.pdbx_description
1 polymer ?
#
loop_
_entity_poly.entity_id
_entity_poly.type
_entity_poly.pdbx_seq_one_letter_code
_entity_poly.pdbx_strand_id
1 'polypeptide(L)'
;MGCETKTQVVANREPTTAQPLAAVDQDEPLAAIDDDVAEIPSWRKWVILFVVCWMPLPMTFWSTAVMPATIEIASDLVIPVTTINTANAAVFAAQALSGLIWLPISTIIGRRSAYLAANIVLCLCAVGCAAAPNLAGYASLWILGGNTGPFFLVAGQTILADIFEPATVGFFLGSCVSANTIAPLLGSIIATFTSWRVIYGVEAGMSLFGLILSFLFIPRASEIENPKLADASRPNTRREIIQTFNPKHVFCQFVYPKVLLANIACGLLGFNQYGLLSSVRRVINPRFNLTSPLSSGLFYLAPGAGFLIGSTLGGKLSDVTVKRCKKKRNGQRVPEDRLNSSLPSVLIVLPLGTLLYGWSVQQRLGGMALPIVSSFVQGVGLMASFGALNTYAAEVRPAHRTAVITGKYVVQYSFGAMSVGGVVPMIDGIGVGWAFTLAKLSLNFSPGLIQAIGDPRTRSRIQAMGKMKHFLFLARFCKLPLLLFALTGCKCLAKMHLQLSPQLLLLSACLCITAQAQQGGGAGADPYVPVYSECPSNLQIRNSSEGLSEEETKWREQRAKQMIPNLEDYLKLANISGLDISAYIDRLNDSNVPIVGLSVSGGGTQSGLGGLGVWQAYDARSEAAIAARTGGLTQLLSYITGLSGGGAVTVSLLAANNFTTTASVKKVTKFSTSYASGPDGNQTAFLADIFENTGAKVESGFPVSVADTFGQFWGTWLPEDKLYSNYSDIADDDTAFTLGDAPMPIMCFAEVVPGKSPEIGKLMYPGFNESQRFNFTAYEVTPFEFGSWVGGRVQAFVPTQWLGTAMSEGKPQNTSECVEGFDKLTLMQGTTANAFTAWFIDSFYGIPVFAKRWLHERQETNPDINDVPIPSDQYDNPLVQLVNETAEYFDLTFNQSMWARYPNPFEDYNDDMNGVSELLLVDGSLTLESNPLRPLIIPERKLDLIIVYEASSDAPNDWVNGTNLINTARTASQGNIPFPEIPDVNTIVAQNLSFQPTFFGCDADDNTPLLLWLPNAPWTGYTNYSYTQTEFTDAQLDIAFDNAFQVATYGNGTVDENWPSCLACAAIKGSLRRLDMDLPKQCEECFERHCWDGTTSDREASAADFNLRPRLDPELSFEEWNKTDWSAESSGSGSDEGGESAGSRAGGQVTGLFLSVLLMVCLL
;
A
#
# COMPACT_ATOMS: atom_id res chain seq x y z
N MET A 1 11.98 -2.82 -48.62
CA MET A 1 12.17 -1.41 -49.03
C MET A 1 13.53 -0.97 -48.51
N GLY A 2 14.47 -0.75 -49.42
CA GLY A 2 15.92 -0.93 -49.22
C GLY A 2 16.64 0.15 -48.42
N CYS A 3 17.68 -0.28 -47.71
CA CYS A 3 18.86 0.52 -47.39
C CYS A 3 19.84 0.33 -48.55
N GLU A 4 19.61 1.01 -49.66
CA GLU A 4 20.59 1.14 -50.74
C GLU A 4 21.05 2.59 -50.81
N THR A 5 22.36 2.75 -50.79
CA THR A 5 23.12 3.96 -51.09
C THR A 5 22.78 4.40 -52.51
N LYS A 6 22.07 5.53 -52.65
CA LYS A 6 21.96 6.22 -53.95
C LYS A 6 23.20 7.07 -54.16
N THR A 7 24.16 6.53 -54.92
CA THR A 7 25.17 7.34 -55.62
C THR A 7 24.43 8.07 -56.74
N GLN A 8 24.30 9.40 -56.64
CA GLN A 8 23.69 10.20 -57.70
C GLN A 8 24.65 10.31 -58.90
N VAL A 9 24.24 9.71 -60.01
CA VAL A 9 24.78 9.92 -61.35
C VAL A 9 24.30 11.28 -61.84
N VAL A 10 25.25 12.17 -62.19
CA VAL A 10 24.99 13.36 -63.02
C VAL A 10 25.54 13.05 -64.42
N ALA A 11 24.70 13.20 -65.44
CA ALA A 11 25.03 12.92 -66.83
C ALA A 11 25.32 14.20 -67.63
N ASN A 12 26.26 14.04 -68.58
CA ASN A 12 26.51 14.74 -69.84
C ASN A 12 27.46 15.95 -69.91
N ARG A 13 28.67 15.69 -70.46
CA ARG A 13 29.23 16.37 -71.65
C ARG A 13 30.27 15.49 -72.39
N GLU A 14 30.34 15.70 -73.70
CA GLU A 14 30.90 14.90 -74.81
C GLU A 14 32.46 14.78 -74.91
N PRO A 15 33.02 13.99 -75.87
CA PRO A 15 34.20 13.14 -75.68
C PRO A 15 35.49 13.65 -76.33
N THR A 16 36.64 13.23 -75.77
CA THR A 16 37.90 13.18 -76.54
C THR A 16 38.90 12.14 -76.01
N THR A 17 39.15 11.15 -76.88
CA THR A 17 40.41 10.40 -77.14
C THR A 17 41.09 9.54 -76.06
N ALA A 18 41.19 8.26 -76.44
CA ALA A 18 41.82 7.09 -75.81
C ALA A 18 43.33 7.18 -75.50
N GLN A 19 43.77 6.42 -74.48
CA GLN A 19 44.84 5.39 -74.54
C GLN A 19 44.93 4.56 -73.24
N PRO A 20 45.57 3.35 -73.24
CA PRO A 20 45.11 2.20 -72.46
C PRO A 20 45.89 1.89 -71.17
N LEU A 21 45.19 1.17 -70.29
CA LEU A 21 45.59 0.44 -69.08
C LEU A 21 47.09 0.15 -68.88
N ALA A 22 47.63 0.70 -67.79
CA ALA A 22 48.72 0.11 -67.01
C ALA A 22 48.21 -0.19 -65.60
N ALA A 23 48.56 -1.38 -65.09
CA ALA A 23 48.10 -1.95 -63.83
C ALA A 23 48.36 -1.01 -62.63
N VAL A 24 47.31 -0.75 -61.85
CA VAL A 24 47.44 -0.15 -60.51
C VAL A 24 47.41 -1.30 -59.51
N ASP A 25 48.57 -1.50 -58.88
CA ASP A 25 48.75 -2.31 -57.69
C ASP A 25 47.79 -1.86 -56.59
N GLN A 26 47.27 -2.87 -55.89
CA GLN A 26 46.75 -2.90 -54.52
C GLN A 26 46.38 -1.56 -53.88
N ASP A 27 45.09 -1.43 -53.54
CA ASP A 27 44.51 -0.50 -52.58
C ASP A 27 45.48 -0.20 -51.41
N GLU A 28 46.30 0.85 -51.57
CA GLU A 28 46.79 1.59 -50.43
C GLU A 28 45.54 2.20 -49.77
N PRO A 29 45.27 1.91 -48.49
CA PRO A 29 44.17 2.54 -47.81
C PRO A 29 44.46 4.04 -47.80
N LEU A 30 43.59 4.83 -48.42
CA LEU A 30 43.50 6.27 -48.17
C LEU A 30 43.59 6.47 -46.66
N ALA A 31 44.75 6.94 -46.19
CA ALA A 31 44.94 7.34 -44.82
C ALA A 31 43.82 8.33 -44.48
N ALA A 32 43.17 8.12 -43.33
CA ALA A 32 42.01 8.91 -42.92
C ALA A 32 42.38 10.41 -42.91
N ILE A 33 41.56 11.22 -43.57
CA ILE A 33 41.75 12.67 -43.77
C ILE A 33 41.49 13.49 -42.48
N ASP A 34 41.41 12.87 -41.29
CA ASP A 34 40.95 13.53 -40.05
C ASP A 34 42.01 13.62 -38.91
N ASP A 35 43.30 13.41 -39.19
CA ASP A 35 44.35 13.54 -38.15
C ASP A 35 44.82 14.99 -37.90
N ASP A 36 44.23 16.01 -38.55
CA ASP A 36 44.50 17.42 -38.23
C ASP A 36 43.72 17.84 -36.96
N VAL A 37 44.30 17.51 -35.80
CA VAL A 37 43.87 18.02 -34.49
C VAL A 37 43.98 19.54 -34.52
N ALA A 38 42.87 20.26 -34.45
CA ALA A 38 42.87 21.72 -34.32
C ALA A 38 43.85 22.20 -33.23
N GLU A 39 44.72 23.17 -33.55
CA GLU A 39 45.72 23.73 -32.64
C GLU A 39 45.05 24.54 -31.50
N ILE A 40 44.47 23.83 -30.53
CA ILE A 40 43.88 24.41 -29.31
C ILE A 40 44.97 24.46 -28.21
N PRO A 41 45.14 25.59 -27.50
CA PRO A 41 46.10 25.70 -26.39
C PRO A 41 45.87 24.61 -25.32
N SER A 42 46.95 24.03 -24.79
CA SER A 42 46.87 22.91 -23.83
C SER A 42 46.00 23.19 -22.61
N TRP A 43 46.04 24.42 -22.06
CA TRP A 43 45.19 24.81 -20.93
C TRP A 43 43.70 24.77 -21.28
N ARG A 44 43.32 25.21 -22.50
CA ARG A 44 41.93 25.19 -23.00
C ARG A 44 41.47 23.76 -23.26
N LYS A 45 42.35 22.88 -23.73
CA LYS A 45 42.06 21.43 -23.88
C LYS A 45 41.66 20.81 -22.54
N TRP A 46 42.41 21.07 -21.46
CA TRP A 46 42.10 20.56 -20.12
C TRP A 46 40.80 21.14 -19.54
N VAL A 47 40.50 22.42 -19.79
CA VAL A 47 39.22 23.01 -19.40
C VAL A 47 38.06 22.36 -20.17
N ILE A 48 38.19 22.16 -21.49
CA ILE A 48 37.16 21.45 -22.28
C ILE A 48 36.94 20.03 -21.75
N LEU A 49 38.01 19.31 -21.42
CA LEU A 49 37.91 17.99 -20.79
C LEU A 49 37.11 18.07 -19.49
N PHE A 50 37.39 19.05 -18.63
CA PHE A 50 36.62 19.26 -17.39
C PHE A 50 35.15 19.54 -17.66
N VAL A 51 34.81 20.45 -18.59
CA VAL A 51 33.40 20.78 -18.92
C VAL A 51 32.65 19.57 -19.44
N VAL A 52 33.28 18.82 -20.35
CA VAL A 52 32.70 17.61 -20.91
C VAL A 52 32.53 16.57 -19.80
N CYS A 53 33.50 16.39 -18.89
CA CYS A 53 33.39 15.50 -17.73
C CYS A 53 32.37 15.96 -16.68
N TRP A 54 32.10 17.27 -16.58
CA TRP A 54 31.16 17.87 -15.63
C TRP A 54 29.71 17.64 -16.03
N MET A 55 29.35 17.80 -17.31
CA MET A 55 27.96 17.68 -17.81
C MET A 55 27.25 16.33 -17.56
N PRO A 56 27.95 15.18 -17.56
CA PRO A 56 27.39 13.92 -17.08
C PRO A 56 26.88 13.97 -15.63
N LEU A 57 27.47 14.81 -14.78
CA LEU A 57 27.08 14.92 -13.38
C LEU A 57 25.65 15.47 -13.20
N PRO A 58 25.31 16.69 -13.67
CA PRO A 58 23.91 17.16 -13.69
C PRO A 58 22.96 16.16 -14.34
N MET A 59 23.34 15.59 -15.49
CA MET A 59 22.53 14.60 -16.20
C MET A 59 22.15 13.38 -15.33
N THR A 60 23.12 12.81 -14.62
CA THR A 60 22.82 11.68 -13.71
C THR A 60 22.09 12.14 -12.45
N PHE A 61 22.41 13.33 -11.96
CA PHE A 61 21.77 13.93 -10.78
C PHE A 61 20.27 14.11 -11.00
N TRP A 62 19.87 14.60 -12.17
CA TRP A 62 18.47 14.71 -12.63
C TRP A 62 17.63 13.44 -12.47
N SER A 63 18.23 12.27 -12.70
CA SER A 63 17.53 10.97 -12.78
C SER A 63 17.72 10.09 -11.55
N THR A 64 18.81 10.27 -10.79
CA THR A 64 19.18 9.35 -9.70
C THR A 64 19.25 10.00 -8.33
N ALA A 65 19.45 11.32 -8.22
CA ALA A 65 19.49 12.00 -6.92
C ALA A 65 18.15 11.93 -6.16
N VAL A 66 17.07 11.70 -6.89
CA VAL A 66 15.72 11.56 -6.35
C VAL A 66 15.45 10.16 -5.74
N MET A 67 16.20 9.14 -6.15
CA MET A 67 15.93 7.73 -5.78
C MET A 67 15.86 7.50 -4.26
N PRO A 68 16.72 8.13 -3.44
CA PRO A 68 16.60 8.06 -1.99
C PRO A 68 15.71 9.14 -1.38
N ALA A 69 14.97 9.93 -2.17
CA ALA A 69 14.05 10.98 -1.68
C ALA A 69 12.59 10.72 -2.10
N THR A 70 12.29 9.53 -2.64
CA THR A 70 10.97 9.19 -3.22
C THR A 70 9.85 9.21 -2.19
N ILE A 71 10.13 8.82 -0.94
CA ILE A 71 9.16 8.84 0.17
C ILE A 71 8.85 10.29 0.58
N GLU A 72 9.86 11.15 0.65
CA GLU A 72 9.70 12.56 1.02
C GLU A 72 8.91 13.33 -0.05
N ILE A 73 9.14 13.02 -1.33
CA ILE A 73 8.41 13.63 -2.45
C ILE A 73 6.97 13.16 -2.45
N ALA A 74 6.75 11.86 -2.25
CA ALA A 74 5.42 11.27 -2.12
C ALA A 74 4.64 11.90 -0.95
N SER A 75 5.31 12.11 0.18
CA SER A 75 4.73 12.76 1.36
C SER A 75 4.44 14.26 1.15
N ASP A 76 5.36 15.03 0.54
CA ASP A 76 5.18 16.48 0.32
C ASP A 76 4.14 16.80 -0.76
N LEU A 77 3.98 15.91 -1.76
CA LEU A 77 2.99 16.05 -2.83
C LEU A 77 1.68 15.28 -2.56
N VAL A 78 1.59 14.54 -1.45
CA VAL A 78 0.44 13.72 -1.04
C VAL A 78 0.02 12.74 -2.15
N ILE A 79 0.94 11.87 -2.56
CA ILE A 79 0.76 10.88 -3.63
C ILE A 79 1.48 9.57 -3.29
N PRO A 80 1.14 8.44 -3.93
CA PRO A 80 1.82 7.18 -3.69
C PRO A 80 3.28 7.20 -4.16
N VAL A 81 4.14 6.45 -3.46
CA VAL A 81 5.55 6.26 -3.85
C VAL A 81 5.67 5.57 -5.22
N THR A 82 4.69 4.73 -5.58
CA THR A 82 4.58 4.07 -6.89
C THR A 82 4.42 5.08 -8.03
N THR A 83 3.71 6.19 -7.81
CA THR A 83 3.53 7.27 -8.78
C THR A 83 4.84 8.00 -9.07
N ILE A 84 5.64 8.28 -8.03
CA ILE A 84 6.98 8.87 -8.19
C ILE A 84 7.95 7.90 -8.87
N ASN A 85 7.90 6.60 -8.55
CA ASN A 85 8.70 5.58 -9.24
C ASN A 85 8.33 5.44 -10.72
N THR A 86 7.03 5.54 -11.03
CA THR A 86 6.52 5.54 -12.41
C THR A 86 6.95 6.80 -13.18
N ALA A 87 6.88 7.97 -12.55
CA ALA A 87 7.39 9.22 -13.11
C ALA A 87 8.91 9.14 -13.34
N ASN A 88 9.67 8.52 -12.43
CA ASN A 88 11.10 8.27 -12.62
C ASN A 88 11.35 7.34 -13.81
N ALA A 89 10.59 6.24 -13.96
CA ALA A 89 10.69 5.37 -15.13
C ALA A 89 10.40 6.13 -16.44
N ALA A 90 9.43 7.07 -16.43
CA ALA A 90 9.15 7.94 -17.57
C ALA A 90 10.30 8.91 -17.89
N VAL A 91 11.03 9.40 -16.87
CA VAL A 91 12.25 10.22 -17.06
C VAL A 91 13.34 9.40 -17.75
N PHE A 92 13.53 8.14 -17.38
CA PHE A 92 14.47 7.23 -18.05
C PHE A 92 14.05 6.93 -19.50
N ALA A 93 12.73 6.81 -19.76
CA ALA A 93 12.21 6.67 -21.11
C ALA A 93 12.46 7.94 -21.96
N ALA A 94 12.29 9.13 -21.38
CA ALA A 94 12.63 10.40 -22.02
C ALA A 94 14.14 10.52 -22.29
N GLN A 95 14.99 10.06 -21.36
CA GLN A 95 16.44 9.96 -21.57
C GLN A 95 16.77 9.07 -22.77
N ALA A 96 16.08 7.93 -22.96
CA ALA A 96 16.29 7.07 -24.12
C ALA A 96 16.02 7.79 -25.46
N LEU A 97 15.14 8.80 -25.48
CA LEU A 97 14.81 9.58 -26.68
C LEU A 97 15.74 10.77 -26.92
N SER A 98 16.55 11.16 -25.93
CA SER A 98 17.38 12.36 -25.95
C SER A 98 18.24 12.51 -27.21
N GLY A 99 18.97 11.45 -27.57
CA GLY A 99 19.83 11.47 -28.75
C GLY A 99 19.08 11.51 -30.08
N LEU A 100 17.80 11.14 -30.12
CA LEU A 100 16.96 11.26 -31.33
C LEU A 100 16.46 12.69 -31.56
N ILE A 101 16.43 13.51 -30.51
CA ILE A 101 15.98 14.91 -30.54
C ILE A 101 17.18 15.82 -30.81
N TRP A 102 18.21 15.72 -29.98
CA TRP A 102 19.30 16.69 -29.98
C TRP A 102 20.35 16.45 -31.05
N LEU A 103 20.47 15.22 -31.59
CA LEU A 103 21.37 14.93 -32.71
C LEU A 103 20.92 15.64 -34.00
N PRO A 104 19.66 15.54 -34.46
CA PRO A 104 19.16 16.36 -35.57
C PRO A 104 19.34 17.86 -35.34
N ILE A 105 19.01 18.35 -34.13
CA ILE A 105 19.19 19.77 -33.77
C ILE A 105 20.67 20.17 -33.92
N SER A 106 21.61 19.32 -33.48
CA SER A 106 23.05 19.57 -33.63
C SER A 106 23.51 19.71 -35.08
N THR A 107 22.87 19.02 -36.01
CA THR A 107 23.17 19.15 -37.46
C THR A 107 22.54 20.39 -38.09
N ILE A 108 21.45 20.92 -37.53
CA ILE A 108 20.74 22.11 -38.04
C ILE A 108 21.38 23.40 -37.53
N ILE A 109 21.55 23.53 -36.21
CA ILE A 109 22.03 24.78 -35.57
C ILE A 109 23.49 24.71 -35.11
N GLY A 110 24.16 23.58 -35.36
CA GLY A 110 25.53 23.31 -34.96
C GLY A 110 25.66 22.67 -33.58
N ARG A 111 26.71 21.85 -33.41
CA ARG A 111 26.96 21.03 -32.21
C ARG A 111 27.03 21.85 -30.91
N ARG A 112 27.76 22.97 -30.90
CA ARG A 112 27.87 23.86 -29.72
C ARG A 112 26.52 24.47 -29.35
N SER A 113 25.76 24.97 -30.32
CA SER A 113 24.46 25.61 -30.09
C SER A 113 23.45 24.61 -29.53
N ALA A 114 23.42 23.40 -30.08
CA ALA A 114 22.58 22.31 -29.55
C ALA A 114 22.98 21.90 -28.13
N TYR A 115 24.29 21.84 -27.83
CA TYR A 115 24.81 21.57 -26.49
C TYR A 115 24.36 22.61 -25.47
N LEU A 116 24.45 23.91 -25.82
CA LEU A 116 23.99 25.00 -24.97
C LEU A 116 22.48 25.01 -24.81
N ALA A 117 21.72 24.81 -25.90
CA ALA A 117 20.27 24.76 -25.86
C ALA A 117 19.75 23.60 -25.00
N ALA A 118 20.35 22.41 -25.10
CA ALA A 118 20.02 21.28 -24.23
C ALA A 118 20.25 21.61 -22.75
N ASN A 119 21.34 22.30 -22.44
CA ASN A 119 21.65 22.66 -21.06
C ASN A 119 20.74 23.80 -20.53
N ILE A 120 20.34 24.74 -21.39
CA ILE A 120 19.31 25.74 -21.04
C ILE A 120 17.99 25.05 -20.69
N VAL A 121 17.54 24.08 -21.51
CA VAL A 121 16.32 23.32 -21.23
C VAL A 121 16.43 22.59 -19.89
N LEU A 122 17.56 21.92 -19.63
CA LEU A 122 17.80 21.24 -18.35
C LEU A 122 17.73 22.22 -17.16
N CYS A 123 18.42 23.36 -17.27
CA CYS A 123 18.45 24.39 -16.22
C CYS A 123 17.06 24.99 -15.94
N LEU A 124 16.28 25.29 -16.98
CA LEU A 124 14.91 25.82 -16.83
C LEU A 124 13.97 24.78 -16.22
N CYS A 125 14.07 23.51 -16.65
CA CYS A 125 13.29 22.44 -16.06
C CYS A 125 13.68 22.21 -14.59
N ALA A 126 14.95 22.35 -14.22
CA ALA A 126 15.42 22.23 -12.84
C ALA A 126 14.81 23.32 -11.93
N VAL A 127 14.85 24.58 -12.38
CA VAL A 127 14.19 25.69 -11.66
C VAL A 127 12.69 25.43 -11.55
N GLY A 128 12.06 24.97 -12.63
CA GLY A 128 10.64 24.64 -12.65
C GLY A 128 10.27 23.50 -11.70
N CYS A 129 11.04 22.41 -11.65
CA CYS A 129 10.82 21.30 -10.71
C CYS A 129 10.98 21.73 -9.25
N ALA A 130 11.95 22.59 -8.94
CA ALA A 130 12.13 23.12 -7.60
C ALA A 130 10.91 23.96 -7.14
N ALA A 131 10.30 24.71 -8.06
CA ALA A 131 9.17 25.61 -7.81
C ALA A 131 7.78 24.97 -8.01
N ALA A 132 7.70 23.71 -8.48
CA ALA A 132 6.43 23.11 -8.88
C ALA A 132 5.52 22.79 -7.66
N PRO A 133 4.28 23.32 -7.60
CA PRO A 133 3.42 23.13 -6.43
C PRO A 133 2.60 21.82 -6.46
N ASN A 134 2.53 21.13 -7.59
CA ASN A 134 1.71 19.94 -7.78
C ASN A 134 2.42 18.87 -8.62
N LEU A 135 1.95 17.62 -8.53
CA LEU A 135 2.52 16.48 -9.25
C LEU A 135 2.55 16.69 -10.76
N ALA A 136 1.48 17.22 -11.37
CA ALA A 136 1.40 17.37 -12.82
C ALA A 136 2.49 18.31 -13.36
N GLY A 137 2.69 19.47 -12.71
CA GLY A 137 3.74 20.42 -13.05
C GLY A 137 5.13 19.85 -12.80
N TYR A 138 5.34 19.20 -11.64
CA TYR A 138 6.60 18.56 -11.28
C TYR A 138 6.97 17.45 -12.28
N ALA A 139 6.11 16.45 -12.48
CA ALA A 139 6.35 15.31 -13.36
C ALA A 139 6.55 15.73 -14.81
N SER A 140 5.77 16.71 -15.31
CA SER A 140 5.92 17.20 -16.69
C SER A 140 7.28 17.84 -16.93
N LEU A 141 7.72 18.71 -16.02
CA LEU A 141 9.02 19.38 -16.11
C LEU A 141 10.16 18.38 -15.89
N TRP A 142 9.97 17.41 -15.00
CA TRP A 142 10.94 16.38 -14.69
C TRP A 142 11.18 15.44 -15.89
N ILE A 143 10.12 14.99 -16.55
CA ILE A 143 10.17 14.20 -17.79
C ILE A 143 10.77 15.02 -18.93
N LEU A 144 10.38 16.29 -19.06
CA LEU A 144 10.88 17.18 -20.12
C LEU A 144 12.41 17.35 -20.03
N GLY A 145 12.94 17.65 -18.85
CA GLY A 145 14.38 17.77 -18.63
C GLY A 145 15.13 16.46 -18.88
N GLY A 146 14.48 15.30 -18.68
CA GLY A 146 15.02 13.99 -19.01
C GLY A 146 15.44 13.84 -20.48
N ASN A 147 14.76 14.52 -21.40
CA ASN A 147 15.10 14.50 -22.84
C ASN A 147 16.45 15.15 -23.19
N THR A 148 17.12 15.83 -22.25
CA THR A 148 18.40 16.51 -22.51
C THR A 148 19.61 15.64 -22.17
N GLY A 149 19.45 14.66 -21.26
CA GLY A 149 20.57 14.01 -20.57
C GLY A 149 21.55 13.25 -21.48
N PRO A 150 21.18 12.10 -22.07
CA PRO A 150 22.12 11.28 -22.84
C PRO A 150 22.79 11.96 -24.04
N PHE A 151 22.22 13.05 -24.55
CA PHE A 151 22.89 13.86 -25.56
C PHE A 151 24.25 14.41 -25.09
N PHE A 152 24.39 14.81 -23.82
CA PHE A 152 25.68 15.26 -23.28
C PHE A 152 26.75 14.17 -23.29
N LEU A 153 26.35 12.90 -23.10
CA LEU A 153 27.24 11.75 -23.18
C LEU A 153 27.69 11.48 -24.62
N VAL A 154 26.77 11.57 -25.58
CA VAL A 154 27.06 11.39 -27.01
C VAL A 154 27.97 12.53 -27.51
N ALA A 155 27.54 13.78 -27.29
CA ALA A 155 28.27 14.96 -27.74
C ALA A 155 29.64 15.04 -27.07
N GLY A 156 29.73 14.76 -25.77
CA GLY A 156 31.00 14.73 -25.03
C GLY A 156 32.01 13.74 -25.61
N GLN A 157 31.59 12.51 -25.93
CA GLN A 157 32.46 11.52 -26.56
C GLN A 157 32.94 11.95 -27.95
N THR A 158 32.07 12.60 -28.74
CA THR A 158 32.47 13.13 -30.05
C THR A 158 33.45 14.29 -29.93
N ILE A 159 33.20 15.25 -29.01
CA ILE A 159 34.07 16.40 -28.79
C ILE A 159 35.46 15.96 -28.31
N LEU A 160 35.54 14.95 -27.43
CA LEU A 160 36.83 14.45 -26.96
C LEU A 160 37.59 13.70 -28.05
N ALA A 161 36.90 12.94 -28.90
CA ALA A 161 37.54 12.22 -29.99
C ALA A 161 38.10 13.16 -31.08
N ASP A 162 37.62 14.40 -31.16
CA ASP A 162 38.12 15.43 -32.08
C ASP A 162 39.34 16.20 -31.50
N ILE A 163 39.55 16.17 -30.18
CA ILE A 163 40.54 17.03 -29.47
C ILE A 163 41.69 16.23 -28.85
N PHE A 164 41.44 14.99 -28.42
CA PHE A 164 42.37 14.16 -27.65
C PHE A 164 42.61 12.80 -28.31
N GLU A 165 43.81 12.27 -28.09
CA GLU A 165 44.13 10.89 -28.43
C GLU A 165 43.24 9.88 -27.66
N PRO A 166 42.99 8.67 -28.21
CA PRO A 166 42.00 7.71 -27.68
C PRO A 166 42.15 7.29 -26.20
N ALA A 167 43.30 7.53 -25.56
CA ALA A 167 43.56 7.15 -24.17
C ALA A 167 42.81 8.01 -23.13
N THR A 168 42.49 9.28 -23.44
CA THR A 168 41.88 10.23 -22.50
C THR A 168 40.38 10.01 -22.30
N VAL A 169 39.75 9.25 -23.21
CA VAL A 169 38.33 8.87 -23.17
C VAL A 169 37.99 8.02 -21.93
N GLY A 170 38.96 7.26 -21.41
CA GLY A 170 38.79 6.46 -20.19
C GLY A 170 38.55 7.31 -18.93
N PHE A 171 39.18 8.48 -18.84
CA PHE A 171 38.98 9.41 -17.71
C PHE A 171 37.57 10.01 -17.72
N PHE A 172 37.09 10.40 -18.89
CA PHE A 172 35.72 10.88 -19.10
C PHE A 172 34.67 9.82 -18.76
N LEU A 173 34.89 8.57 -19.19
CA LEU A 173 34.00 7.46 -18.82
C LEU A 173 34.01 7.20 -17.31
N GLY A 174 35.15 7.37 -16.64
CA GLY A 174 35.26 7.30 -15.17
C GLY A 174 34.42 8.38 -14.47
N SER A 175 34.47 9.63 -14.93
CA SER A 175 33.73 10.74 -14.32
C SER A 175 32.21 10.60 -14.50
N CYS A 176 31.74 10.14 -15.66
CA CYS A 176 30.32 9.84 -15.93
C CYS A 176 29.74 8.79 -14.99
N VAL A 177 30.61 7.92 -14.46
CA VAL A 177 30.23 6.73 -13.72
C VAL A 177 30.19 7.01 -12.21
N SER A 178 31.15 7.77 -11.68
CA SER A 178 31.06 8.31 -10.30
C SER A 178 29.80 9.13 -10.08
N ALA A 179 29.31 9.78 -11.14
CA ALA A 179 28.16 10.65 -11.10
C ALA A 179 26.85 9.92 -10.70
N ASN A 180 26.62 8.70 -11.20
CA ASN A 180 25.47 7.85 -10.83
C ASN A 180 25.48 7.41 -9.35
N THR A 181 26.57 7.67 -8.62
CA THR A 181 26.68 7.32 -7.21
C THR A 181 26.70 8.53 -6.29
N ILE A 182 27.42 9.56 -6.71
CA ILE A 182 27.45 10.86 -6.02
C ILE A 182 26.04 11.45 -5.98
N ALA A 183 25.25 11.28 -7.05
CA ALA A 183 23.91 11.83 -7.14
C ALA A 183 22.93 11.30 -6.06
N PRO A 184 22.67 9.98 -5.92
CA PRO A 184 21.83 9.47 -4.83
C PRO A 184 22.35 9.88 -3.44
N LEU A 185 23.67 9.81 -3.21
CA LEU A 185 24.25 10.19 -1.92
C LEU A 185 23.98 11.67 -1.59
N LEU A 186 24.25 12.59 -2.53
CA LEU A 186 23.97 14.01 -2.32
C LEU A 186 22.48 14.27 -2.17
N GLY A 187 21.62 13.59 -2.95
CA GLY A 187 20.18 13.66 -2.81
C GLY A 187 19.70 13.24 -1.42
N SER A 188 20.27 12.17 -0.87
CA SER A 188 19.95 11.71 0.49
C SER A 188 20.39 12.68 1.59
N ILE A 189 21.55 13.33 1.43
CA ILE A 189 22.04 14.36 2.36
C ILE A 189 21.10 15.58 2.30
N ILE A 190 20.77 16.04 1.10
CA ILE A 190 19.89 17.19 0.89
C ILE A 190 18.50 16.92 1.48
N ALA A 191 17.90 15.77 1.17
CA ALA A 191 16.57 15.40 1.68
C ALA A 191 16.54 15.18 3.21
N THR A 192 17.68 14.92 3.85
CA THR A 192 17.75 14.77 5.31
C THR A 192 17.79 16.11 6.04
N PHE A 193 18.56 17.07 5.51
CA PHE A 193 18.78 18.36 6.19
C PHE A 193 17.91 19.50 5.65
N THR A 194 17.28 19.32 4.49
CA THR A 194 16.48 20.33 3.79
C THR A 194 15.34 19.67 2.99
N SER A 195 14.54 20.45 2.26
CA SER A 195 13.50 19.93 1.38
C SER A 195 14.06 19.23 0.13
N TRP A 196 13.38 18.19 -0.36
CA TRP A 196 13.69 17.51 -1.63
C TRP A 196 13.71 18.48 -2.83
N ARG A 197 12.98 19.61 -2.74
CA ARG A 197 12.98 20.67 -3.77
C ARG A 197 14.38 21.26 -3.99
N VAL A 198 15.21 21.28 -2.96
CA VAL A 198 16.60 21.77 -3.01
C VAL A 198 17.47 20.87 -3.88
N ILE A 199 17.11 19.59 -4.08
CA ILE A 199 17.80 18.70 -5.04
C ILE A 199 17.76 19.34 -6.44
N TYR A 200 16.59 19.80 -6.88
CA TYR A 200 16.45 20.48 -8.17
C TYR A 200 17.04 21.90 -8.18
N GLY A 201 17.11 22.57 -7.03
CA GLY A 201 17.86 23.82 -6.88
C GLY A 201 19.37 23.66 -7.07
N VAL A 202 19.96 22.61 -6.49
CA VAL A 202 21.37 22.24 -6.68
C VAL A 202 21.64 21.87 -8.14
N GLU A 203 20.72 21.11 -8.75
CA GLU A 203 20.77 20.75 -10.17
C GLU A 203 20.71 21.99 -11.09
N ALA A 204 19.87 22.98 -10.77
CA ALA A 204 19.83 24.26 -11.48
C ALA A 204 21.17 25.00 -11.38
N GLY A 205 21.80 25.00 -10.20
CA GLY A 205 23.12 25.59 -10.01
C GLY A 205 24.23 24.87 -10.81
N MET A 206 24.24 23.54 -10.80
CA MET A 206 25.23 22.73 -11.50
C MET A 206 25.10 22.82 -13.03
N SER A 207 23.87 22.82 -13.54
CA SER A 207 23.56 23.00 -14.96
C SER A 207 23.91 24.42 -15.43
N LEU A 208 23.58 25.46 -14.64
CA LEU A 208 23.96 26.85 -14.92
C LEU A 208 25.49 27.05 -14.93
N PHE A 209 26.20 26.54 -13.94
CA PHE A 209 27.67 26.61 -13.90
C PHE A 209 28.27 25.96 -15.15
N GLY A 210 27.78 24.78 -15.49
CA GLY A 210 28.21 24.08 -16.67
C GLY A 210 27.79 24.73 -17.99
N LEU A 211 26.68 25.48 -18.01
CA LEU A 211 26.23 26.29 -19.15
C LEU A 211 27.21 27.45 -19.39
N ILE A 212 27.62 28.15 -18.34
CA ILE A 212 28.62 29.23 -18.40
C ILE A 212 29.94 28.69 -18.95
N LEU A 213 30.44 27.58 -18.39
CA LEU A 213 31.68 26.97 -18.87
C LEU A 213 31.57 26.46 -20.31
N SER A 214 30.44 25.85 -20.67
CA SER A 214 30.19 25.40 -22.04
C SER A 214 30.15 26.57 -23.02
N PHE A 215 29.55 27.69 -22.62
CA PHE A 215 29.50 28.89 -23.43
C PHE A 215 30.88 29.49 -23.65
N LEU A 216 31.72 29.55 -22.61
CA LEU A 216 33.05 30.17 -22.69
C LEU A 216 34.08 29.31 -23.42
N PHE A 217 34.08 27.99 -23.20
CA PHE A 217 35.23 27.15 -23.57
C PHE A 217 34.98 26.15 -24.70
N ILE A 218 33.75 25.66 -24.90
CA ILE A 218 33.45 24.71 -26.00
C ILE A 218 33.62 25.45 -27.34
N PRO A 219 34.50 24.97 -28.23
CA PRO A 219 34.84 25.64 -29.47
C PRO A 219 33.65 25.66 -30.45
N ARG A 220 33.55 26.73 -31.25
CA ARG A 220 32.61 26.77 -32.37
C ARG A 220 33.10 25.84 -33.47
N ALA A 221 32.18 25.22 -34.22
CA ALA A 221 32.55 24.38 -35.37
C ALA A 221 33.40 25.14 -36.41
N SER A 222 33.19 26.46 -36.54
CA SER A 222 33.98 27.37 -37.37
C SER A 222 35.45 27.55 -36.93
N GLU A 223 35.80 27.12 -35.71
CA GLU A 223 37.18 27.17 -35.18
C GLU A 223 37.97 25.88 -35.50
N ILE A 224 37.30 24.80 -35.94
CA ILE A 224 37.89 23.46 -36.14
C ILE A 224 37.85 23.04 -37.62
N GLU A 225 36.85 23.49 -38.39
CA GLU A 225 36.57 23.00 -39.75
C GLU A 225 36.81 24.08 -40.82
N ASN A 226 37.23 23.67 -42.03
CA ASN A 226 37.31 24.55 -43.20
C ASN A 226 35.91 25.14 -43.50
N PRO A 227 35.67 26.46 -43.31
CA PRO A 227 34.31 27.04 -43.26
C PRO A 227 33.44 26.80 -44.50
N LYS A 228 34.07 26.54 -45.66
CA LYS A 228 33.39 26.32 -46.95
C LYS A 228 32.74 24.94 -47.11
N LEU A 229 33.14 23.93 -46.33
CA LEU A 229 32.54 22.57 -46.36
C LEU A 229 31.42 22.41 -45.32
N ALA A 230 31.51 23.12 -44.19
CA ALA A 230 30.52 23.11 -43.12
C ALA A 230 29.22 23.85 -43.47
N ASP A 231 29.28 24.89 -44.32
CA ASP A 231 28.09 25.64 -44.79
C ASP A 231 27.39 24.95 -45.97
N ALA A 232 28.09 24.09 -46.72
CA ALA A 232 27.53 23.34 -47.85
C ALA A 232 26.70 22.11 -47.44
N SER A 233 26.82 21.67 -46.17
CA SER A 233 26.25 20.43 -45.64
C SER A 233 25.07 20.64 -44.69
N ARG A 234 24.69 21.90 -44.38
CA ARG A 234 23.53 22.21 -43.53
C ARG A 234 22.23 22.11 -44.32
N PRO A 235 21.18 21.49 -43.76
CA PRO A 235 19.88 21.41 -44.40
C PRO A 235 19.25 22.81 -44.45
N ASN A 236 19.07 23.36 -45.65
CA ASN A 236 18.62 24.74 -45.86
C ASN A 236 17.15 24.82 -46.28
N THR A 237 16.54 23.68 -46.62
CA THR A 237 15.13 23.59 -47.03
C THR A 237 14.26 22.99 -45.91
N ARG A 238 13.00 23.45 -45.74
CA ARG A 238 12.03 22.87 -44.77
C ARG A 238 11.94 21.34 -44.87
N ARG A 239 11.99 20.79 -46.09
CA ARG A 239 11.95 19.35 -46.35
C ARG A 239 13.20 18.62 -45.83
N GLU A 240 14.37 19.21 -46.00
CA GLU A 240 15.64 18.66 -45.52
C GLU A 240 15.68 18.69 -43.99
N ILE A 241 15.25 19.79 -43.38
CA ILE A 241 15.15 19.92 -41.91
C ILE A 241 14.24 18.82 -41.32
N ILE A 242 13.06 18.59 -41.90
CA ILE A 242 12.15 17.52 -41.46
C ILE A 242 12.77 16.13 -41.67
N GLN A 243 13.53 15.93 -42.76
CA GLN A 243 14.21 14.65 -43.03
C GLN A 243 15.33 14.35 -42.04
N THR A 244 15.97 15.37 -41.47
CA THR A 244 17.02 15.22 -40.45
C THR A 244 16.50 14.59 -39.16
N PHE A 245 15.24 14.84 -38.79
CA PHE A 245 14.59 14.21 -37.63
C PHE A 245 14.18 12.75 -37.86
N ASN A 246 14.45 12.17 -39.03
CA ASN A 246 14.15 10.78 -39.31
C ASN A 246 15.09 9.85 -38.52
N PRO A 247 14.58 9.07 -37.53
CA PRO A 247 15.43 8.25 -36.68
C PRO A 247 16.02 7.03 -37.41
N LYS A 248 15.64 6.81 -38.68
CA LYS A 248 16.15 5.72 -39.53
C LYS A 248 17.68 5.68 -39.55
N HIS A 249 18.38 6.82 -39.55
CA HIS A 249 19.85 6.82 -39.57
C HIS A 249 20.49 6.14 -38.35
N VAL A 250 19.85 6.25 -37.17
CA VAL A 250 20.27 5.60 -35.92
C VAL A 250 19.90 4.12 -35.95
N PHE A 251 18.63 3.80 -36.22
CA PHE A 251 18.15 2.42 -36.19
C PHE A 251 18.70 1.55 -37.33
N CYS A 252 19.09 2.12 -38.48
CA CYS A 252 19.77 1.38 -39.54
C CYS A 252 21.11 0.79 -39.08
N GLN A 253 21.74 1.33 -38.04
CA GLN A 253 22.94 0.75 -37.48
C GLN A 253 22.68 -0.62 -36.82
N PHE A 254 21.45 -0.91 -36.41
CA PHE A 254 21.06 -2.19 -35.81
C PHE A 254 20.97 -3.32 -36.84
N VAL A 255 20.98 -3.00 -38.14
CA VAL A 255 21.12 -4.00 -39.21
C VAL A 255 22.46 -4.73 -39.09
N TYR A 256 23.48 -4.08 -38.51
CA TYR A 256 24.76 -4.71 -38.20
C TYR A 256 24.63 -5.51 -36.90
N PRO A 257 24.69 -6.85 -36.95
CA PRO A 257 24.42 -7.70 -35.79
C PRO A 257 25.35 -7.40 -34.62
N LYS A 258 26.64 -7.15 -34.88
CA LYS A 258 27.62 -6.85 -33.84
C LYS A 258 27.29 -5.59 -33.03
N VAL A 259 26.75 -4.57 -33.70
CA VAL A 259 26.30 -3.32 -33.05
C VAL A 259 25.05 -3.58 -32.22
N LEU A 260 24.08 -4.30 -32.76
CA LEU A 260 22.85 -4.65 -32.04
C LEU A 260 23.14 -5.48 -30.78
N LEU A 261 23.99 -6.50 -30.89
CA LEU A 261 24.38 -7.36 -29.76
C LEU A 261 25.07 -6.56 -28.64
N ALA A 262 25.96 -5.63 -29.01
CA ALA A 262 26.63 -4.76 -28.03
C ALA A 262 25.65 -3.79 -27.35
N ASN A 263 24.65 -3.29 -28.08
CA ASN A 263 23.61 -2.42 -27.52
C ASN A 263 22.70 -3.17 -26.54
N ILE A 264 22.29 -4.41 -26.88
CA ILE A 264 21.50 -5.27 -25.98
C ILE A 264 22.30 -5.61 -24.71
N ALA A 265 23.59 -5.92 -24.84
CA ALA A 265 24.46 -6.14 -23.68
C ALA A 265 24.53 -4.89 -22.78
N CYS A 266 24.65 -3.68 -23.35
CA CYS A 266 24.55 -2.44 -22.59
C CYS A 266 23.18 -2.25 -21.92
N GLY A 267 22.10 -2.67 -22.57
CA GLY A 267 20.74 -2.69 -22.03
C GLY A 267 20.63 -3.56 -20.77
N LEU A 268 21.07 -4.80 -20.84
CA LEU A 268 21.05 -5.74 -19.72
C LEU A 268 21.89 -5.26 -18.53
N LEU A 269 23.06 -4.68 -18.82
CA LEU A 269 23.86 -4.02 -17.77
C LEU A 269 23.13 -2.81 -17.19
N GLY A 270 22.45 -2.00 -18.01
CA GLY A 270 21.63 -0.87 -17.55
C GLY A 270 20.48 -1.32 -16.65
N PHE A 271 19.80 -2.41 -17.00
CA PHE A 271 18.76 -2.99 -16.16
C PHE A 271 19.29 -3.37 -14.78
N ASN A 272 20.45 -4.02 -14.71
CA ASN A 272 21.07 -4.39 -13.43
C ASN A 272 21.58 -3.17 -12.64
N GLN A 273 22.15 -2.18 -13.32
CA GLN A 273 22.62 -0.93 -12.71
C GLN A 273 21.51 -0.21 -11.97
N TYR A 274 20.42 0.08 -12.67
CA TYR A 274 19.35 0.88 -12.12
C TYR A 274 18.46 0.09 -11.17
N GLY A 275 18.43 -1.25 -11.29
CA GLY A 275 17.73 -2.12 -10.35
C GLY A 275 18.43 -2.19 -9.00
N LEU A 276 19.77 -2.16 -9.00
CA LEU A 276 20.53 -2.00 -7.76
C LEU A 276 20.27 -0.63 -7.12
N LEU A 277 20.30 0.45 -7.90
CA LEU A 277 20.20 1.81 -7.37
C LEU A 277 18.78 2.20 -6.92
N SER A 278 17.74 1.77 -7.64
CA SER A 278 16.34 2.12 -7.32
C SER A 278 15.79 1.36 -6.11
N SER A 279 16.31 0.15 -5.86
CA SER A 279 15.76 -0.73 -4.83
C SER A 279 16.36 -0.52 -3.44
N VAL A 280 17.49 0.19 -3.30
CA VAL A 280 18.22 0.33 -2.03
C VAL A 280 17.31 0.71 -0.86
N ARG A 281 16.53 1.78 -0.99
CA ARG A 281 15.71 2.28 0.12
C ARG A 281 14.58 1.31 0.50
N ARG A 282 13.93 0.70 -0.49
CA ARG A 282 12.84 -0.27 -0.29
C ARG A 282 13.35 -1.61 0.26
N VAL A 283 14.57 -1.99 -0.11
CA VAL A 283 15.16 -3.27 0.24
C VAL A 283 15.88 -3.22 1.59
N ILE A 284 16.62 -2.15 1.87
CA ILE A 284 17.49 -2.04 3.05
C ILE A 284 16.75 -1.47 4.26
N ASN A 285 15.88 -0.46 4.10
CA ASN A 285 15.29 0.24 5.26
C ASN A 285 14.42 -0.64 6.15
N PRO A 286 13.47 -1.44 5.61
CA PRO A 286 12.64 -2.31 6.44
C PRO A 286 13.41 -3.45 7.10
N ARG A 287 14.62 -3.78 6.59
CA ARG A 287 15.40 -4.93 7.04
C ARG A 287 16.45 -4.57 8.09
N PHE A 288 16.87 -3.31 8.12
CA PHE A 288 17.89 -2.80 9.03
C PHE A 288 17.39 -1.63 9.90
N ASN A 289 16.07 -1.41 9.93
CA ASN A 289 15.39 -0.36 10.70
C ASN A 289 15.98 1.04 10.47
N LEU A 290 16.27 1.37 9.20
CA LEU A 290 16.85 2.66 8.83
C LEU A 290 15.75 3.71 8.66
N THR A 291 15.71 4.69 9.56
CA THR A 291 14.65 5.71 9.62
C THR A 291 14.97 6.99 8.85
N SER A 292 16.25 7.25 8.51
CA SER A 292 16.66 8.50 7.84
C SER A 292 17.10 8.29 6.38
N PRO A 293 16.84 9.26 5.47
CA PRO A 293 17.34 9.20 4.09
C PRO A 293 18.86 9.11 4.04
N LEU A 294 19.57 9.83 4.92
CA LEU A 294 21.03 9.79 5.05
C LEU A 294 21.55 8.38 5.33
N SER A 295 20.96 7.67 6.29
CA SER A 295 21.38 6.31 6.65
C SER A 295 21.22 5.32 5.47
N SER A 296 20.15 5.48 4.69
CA SER A 296 19.89 4.74 3.45
C SER A 296 20.87 5.15 2.34
N GLY A 297 21.18 6.45 2.28
CA GLY A 297 22.06 7.11 1.32
C GLY A 297 23.51 6.61 1.37
N LEU A 298 23.98 6.26 2.56
CA LEU A 298 25.34 5.73 2.76
C LEU A 298 25.55 4.39 2.03
N PHE A 299 24.49 3.61 1.80
CA PHE A 299 24.59 2.34 1.05
C PHE A 299 24.98 2.54 -0.42
N TYR A 300 24.80 3.73 -0.98
CA TYR A 300 25.27 4.03 -2.34
C TYR A 300 26.80 4.14 -2.42
N LEU A 301 27.52 4.39 -1.32
CA LEU A 301 28.98 4.50 -1.34
C LEU A 301 29.67 3.22 -1.81
N ALA A 302 29.16 2.05 -1.41
CA ALA A 302 29.74 0.76 -1.75
C ALA A 302 29.68 0.44 -3.26
N PRO A 303 28.51 0.47 -3.93
CA PRO A 303 28.46 0.31 -5.38
C PRO A 303 29.24 1.41 -6.11
N GLY A 304 29.30 2.64 -5.58
CA GLY A 304 30.10 3.72 -6.18
C GLY A 304 31.61 3.52 -6.14
N ALA A 305 32.13 3.08 -5.00
CA ALA A 305 33.52 2.67 -4.89
C ALA A 305 33.82 1.52 -5.87
N GLY A 306 32.88 0.57 -5.99
CA GLY A 306 32.95 -0.51 -6.97
C GLY A 306 32.97 0.01 -8.41
N PHE A 307 32.12 0.99 -8.74
CA PHE A 307 32.05 1.61 -10.06
C PHE A 307 33.37 2.30 -10.46
N LEU A 308 33.98 3.05 -9.55
CA LEU A 308 35.27 3.72 -9.76
C LEU A 308 36.41 2.71 -9.99
N ILE A 309 36.50 1.70 -9.14
CA ILE A 309 37.53 0.66 -9.25
C ILE A 309 37.30 -0.19 -10.51
N GLY A 310 36.06 -0.57 -10.81
CA GLY A 310 35.69 -1.31 -12.01
C GLY A 310 36.03 -0.56 -13.29
N SER A 311 35.75 0.75 -13.36
CA SER A 311 36.08 1.57 -14.53
C SER A 311 37.59 1.66 -14.76
N THR A 312 38.36 1.92 -13.71
CA THR A 312 39.83 2.04 -13.81
C THR A 312 40.51 0.70 -14.14
N LEU A 313 40.12 -0.38 -13.48
CA LEU A 313 40.66 -1.72 -13.74
C LEU A 313 40.21 -2.24 -15.10
N GLY A 314 38.93 -2.10 -15.45
CA GLY A 314 38.37 -2.54 -16.72
C GLY A 314 38.97 -1.82 -17.91
N GLY A 315 39.18 -0.50 -17.81
CA GLY A 315 39.86 0.29 -18.85
C GLY A 315 41.30 -0.18 -19.08
N LYS A 316 42.10 -0.32 -18.00
CA LYS A 316 43.48 -0.84 -18.08
C LYS A 316 43.53 -2.25 -18.66
N LEU A 317 42.63 -3.13 -18.22
CA LEU A 317 42.55 -4.52 -18.69
C LEU A 317 42.17 -4.60 -20.16
N SER A 318 41.24 -3.76 -20.62
CA SER A 318 40.87 -3.60 -22.03
C SER A 318 42.08 -3.21 -22.88
N ASP A 319 42.83 -2.19 -22.46
CA ASP A 319 44.00 -1.72 -23.23
C ASP A 319 45.13 -2.75 -23.28
N VAL A 320 45.40 -3.45 -22.16
CA VAL A 320 46.37 -4.56 -22.11
C VAL A 320 45.95 -5.71 -23.03
N THR A 321 44.67 -6.06 -23.03
CA THR A 321 44.11 -7.14 -23.86
C THR A 321 44.24 -6.82 -25.34
N VAL A 322 43.94 -5.58 -25.75
CA VAL A 322 44.14 -5.11 -27.13
C VAL A 322 45.62 -5.15 -27.52
N LYS A 323 46.53 -4.66 -26.67
CA LYS A 323 47.98 -4.70 -26.93
C LYS A 323 48.47 -6.14 -27.12
N ARG A 324 48.00 -7.07 -26.29
CA ARG A 324 48.34 -8.49 -26.37
C ARG A 324 47.81 -9.14 -27.65
N CYS A 325 46.55 -8.86 -28.03
CA CYS A 325 45.94 -9.41 -29.24
C CYS A 325 46.57 -8.82 -30.51
N LYS A 326 46.89 -7.52 -30.52
CA LYS A 326 47.63 -6.84 -31.60
C LYS A 326 49.00 -7.48 -31.82
N LYS A 327 49.72 -7.82 -30.74
CA LYS A 327 51.01 -8.53 -30.81
C LYS A 327 50.87 -9.95 -31.37
N LYS A 328 49.78 -10.65 -31.07
CA LYS A 328 49.48 -11.99 -31.62
C LYS A 328 49.10 -11.99 -33.10
N ARG A 329 48.62 -10.86 -33.65
CA ARG A 329 48.19 -10.69 -35.05
C ARG A 329 49.13 -9.80 -35.88
N ASN A 330 50.44 -9.82 -35.59
CA ASN A 330 51.46 -9.07 -36.34
C ASN A 330 51.12 -7.57 -36.53
N GLY A 331 50.53 -6.92 -35.52
CA GLY A 331 50.25 -5.47 -35.56
C GLY A 331 48.84 -5.08 -35.98
N GLN A 332 47.99 -6.00 -36.45
CA GLN A 332 46.61 -5.68 -36.83
C GLN A 332 45.72 -5.42 -35.60
N ARG A 333 45.04 -4.26 -35.58
CA ARG A 333 44.12 -3.85 -34.50
C ARG A 333 42.68 -4.14 -34.88
N VAL A 334 41.94 -4.81 -34.00
CA VAL A 334 40.52 -5.17 -34.19
C VAL A 334 39.72 -4.68 -32.98
N PRO A 335 38.63 -3.88 -33.16
CA PRO A 335 37.85 -3.33 -32.05
C PRO A 335 37.26 -4.38 -31.09
N GLU A 336 36.92 -5.56 -31.60
CA GLU A 336 36.32 -6.66 -30.85
C GLU A 336 37.23 -7.24 -29.76
N ASP A 337 38.55 -7.09 -29.89
CA ASP A 337 39.51 -7.61 -28.91
C ASP A 337 39.31 -6.99 -27.51
N ARG A 338 38.74 -5.77 -27.44
CA ARG A 338 38.38 -5.11 -26.18
C ARG A 338 37.31 -5.85 -25.40
N LEU A 339 36.34 -6.46 -26.09
CA LEU A 339 35.21 -7.09 -25.40
C LEU A 339 35.64 -8.34 -24.61
N ASN A 340 36.71 -9.00 -25.05
CA ASN A 340 37.28 -10.16 -24.34
C ASN A 340 37.76 -9.81 -22.92
N SER A 341 38.14 -8.55 -22.65
CA SER A 341 38.55 -8.14 -21.30
C SER A 341 37.36 -8.04 -20.33
N SER A 342 36.14 -7.85 -20.85
CA SER A 342 34.93 -7.76 -20.03
C SER A 342 34.33 -9.11 -19.67
N LEU A 343 34.70 -10.19 -20.37
CA LEU A 343 34.12 -11.53 -20.16
C LEU A 343 34.23 -12.03 -18.72
N PRO A 344 35.39 -11.96 -18.03
CA PRO A 344 35.48 -12.38 -16.62
C PRO A 344 34.57 -11.56 -15.70
N SER A 345 34.42 -10.28 -16.03
CA SER A 345 33.60 -9.34 -15.26
C SER A 345 32.11 -9.67 -15.37
N VAL A 346 31.62 -9.92 -16.59
CA VAL A 346 30.21 -10.24 -16.87
C VAL A 346 29.86 -11.69 -16.47
N LEU A 347 30.79 -12.65 -16.57
CA LEU A 347 30.51 -14.06 -16.27
C LEU A 347 30.60 -14.41 -14.78
N ILE A 348 31.50 -13.76 -14.04
CA ILE A 348 31.86 -14.17 -12.69
C ILE A 348 31.56 -13.05 -11.70
N VAL A 349 32.25 -11.92 -11.85
CA VAL A 349 32.23 -10.86 -10.82
C VAL A 349 30.84 -10.27 -10.63
N LEU A 350 30.19 -9.88 -11.74
CA LEU A 350 28.87 -9.23 -11.70
C LEU A 350 27.74 -10.19 -11.25
N PRO A 351 27.59 -11.41 -11.81
CA PRO A 351 26.60 -12.39 -11.34
C PRO A 351 26.78 -12.78 -9.88
N LEU A 352 28.04 -12.96 -9.43
CA LEU A 352 28.34 -13.30 -8.04
C LEU A 352 27.90 -12.17 -7.10
N GLY A 353 28.28 -10.93 -7.38
CA GLY A 353 27.85 -9.77 -6.57
C GLY A 353 26.32 -9.60 -6.56
N THR A 354 25.66 -9.79 -7.71
CA THR A 354 24.19 -9.67 -7.84
C THR A 354 23.46 -10.74 -7.00
N LEU A 355 23.91 -12.00 -7.07
CA LEU A 355 23.29 -13.10 -6.31
C LEU A 355 23.56 -12.99 -4.82
N LEU A 356 24.81 -12.68 -4.44
CA LEU A 356 25.17 -12.48 -3.04
C LEU A 356 24.37 -11.32 -2.45
N TYR A 357 24.20 -10.21 -3.19
CA TYR A 357 23.35 -9.11 -2.74
C TYR A 357 21.90 -9.55 -2.54
N GLY A 358 21.27 -10.15 -3.56
CA GLY A 358 19.87 -10.57 -3.49
C GLY A 358 19.57 -11.54 -2.35
N TRP A 359 20.35 -12.61 -2.24
CA TRP A 359 20.11 -13.66 -1.24
C TRP A 359 20.60 -13.30 0.15
N SER A 360 21.68 -12.51 0.29
CA SER A 360 22.09 -12.03 1.62
C SER A 360 21.02 -11.12 2.22
N VAL A 361 20.38 -10.30 1.40
CA VAL A 361 19.30 -9.42 1.87
C VAL A 361 18.00 -10.19 2.12
N GLN A 362 17.63 -11.16 1.29
CA GLN A 362 16.45 -12.02 1.50
C GLN A 362 16.56 -12.83 2.80
N GLN A 363 17.69 -13.51 3.00
CA GLN A 363 17.90 -14.47 4.10
C GLN A 363 18.49 -13.82 5.36
N ARG A 364 18.62 -12.49 5.39
CA ARG A 364 19.26 -11.72 6.49
C ARG A 364 20.66 -12.23 6.85
N LEU A 365 21.42 -12.76 5.89
CA LEU A 365 22.72 -13.38 6.12
C LEU A 365 23.84 -12.35 6.20
N GLY A 366 24.71 -12.48 7.20
CA GLY A 366 25.93 -11.66 7.33
C GLY A 366 25.72 -10.20 7.74
N GLY A 367 24.54 -9.87 8.27
CA GLY A 367 24.18 -8.52 8.71
C GLY A 367 24.28 -7.47 7.60
N MET A 368 24.55 -6.21 7.94
CA MET A 368 24.72 -5.15 6.93
C MET A 368 25.98 -5.31 6.07
N ALA A 369 27.01 -5.98 6.59
CA ALA A 369 28.31 -6.06 5.93
C ALA A 369 28.26 -6.84 4.61
N LEU A 370 27.53 -7.96 4.57
CA LEU A 370 27.49 -8.81 3.39
C LEU A 370 26.79 -8.13 2.19
N PRO A 371 25.61 -7.51 2.30
CA PRO A 371 25.02 -6.72 1.23
C PRO A 371 25.90 -5.55 0.75
N ILE A 372 26.60 -4.87 1.66
CA ILE A 372 27.52 -3.77 1.34
C ILE A 372 28.69 -4.29 0.49
N VAL A 373 29.34 -5.37 0.91
CA VAL A 373 30.45 -5.97 0.14
C VAL A 373 29.95 -6.53 -1.19
N SER A 374 28.76 -7.12 -1.21
CA SER A 374 28.15 -7.70 -2.42
C SER A 374 27.84 -6.63 -3.46
N SER A 375 27.25 -5.51 -3.06
CA SER A 375 26.96 -4.36 -3.94
C SER A 375 28.23 -3.69 -4.47
N PHE A 376 29.31 -3.65 -3.67
CA PHE A 376 30.63 -3.23 -4.14
C PHE A 376 31.17 -4.17 -5.25
N VAL A 377 31.14 -5.48 -5.03
CA VAL A 377 31.59 -6.49 -6.01
C VAL A 377 30.74 -6.42 -7.29
N GLN A 378 29.43 -6.28 -7.14
CA GLN A 378 28.50 -6.06 -8.26
C GLN A 378 28.89 -4.80 -9.04
N GLY A 379 29.21 -3.70 -8.34
CA GLY A 379 29.64 -2.45 -8.95
C GLY A 379 30.95 -2.56 -9.75
N VAL A 380 31.96 -3.26 -9.21
CA VAL A 380 33.21 -3.56 -9.93
C VAL A 380 32.92 -4.32 -11.22
N GLY A 381 32.11 -5.38 -11.10
CA GLY A 381 31.72 -6.24 -12.22
C GLY A 381 30.98 -5.49 -13.32
N LEU A 382 30.06 -4.60 -12.92
CA LEU A 382 29.23 -3.82 -13.82
C LEU A 382 30.05 -2.82 -14.63
N MET A 383 30.91 -2.03 -13.97
CA MET A 383 31.61 -0.93 -14.65
C MET A 383 32.82 -1.37 -15.47
N ALA A 384 33.50 -2.45 -15.06
CA ALA A 384 34.52 -3.05 -15.93
C ALA A 384 33.91 -3.56 -17.25
N SER A 385 32.64 -3.96 -17.24
CA SER A 385 31.90 -4.40 -18.41
C SER A 385 31.44 -3.23 -19.29
N PHE A 386 30.85 -2.19 -18.69
CA PHE A 386 30.49 -0.97 -19.41
C PHE A 386 31.69 -0.28 -20.06
N GLY A 387 32.85 -0.26 -19.41
CA GLY A 387 34.07 0.35 -19.96
C GLY A 387 34.43 -0.22 -21.33
N ALA A 388 34.47 -1.55 -21.48
CA ALA A 388 34.81 -2.20 -22.75
C ALA A 388 33.73 -1.98 -23.83
N LEU A 389 32.45 -2.07 -23.47
CA LEU A 389 31.32 -1.90 -24.41
C LEU A 389 31.18 -0.46 -24.91
N ASN A 390 31.40 0.53 -24.03
CA ASN A 390 31.35 1.95 -24.39
C ASN A 390 32.43 2.31 -25.40
N THR A 391 33.66 1.86 -25.18
CA THR A 391 34.77 2.09 -26.10
C THR A 391 34.58 1.32 -27.41
N TYR A 392 34.04 0.10 -27.36
CA TYR A 392 33.69 -0.66 -28.57
C TYR A 392 32.67 0.07 -29.45
N ALA A 393 31.60 0.61 -28.87
CA ALA A 393 30.56 1.35 -29.59
C ALA A 393 31.12 2.58 -30.33
N ALA A 394 32.17 3.21 -29.78
CA ALA A 394 32.83 4.36 -30.40
C ALA A 394 33.83 3.98 -31.53
N GLU A 395 34.38 2.76 -31.50
CA GLU A 395 35.43 2.30 -32.42
C GLU A 395 34.92 1.42 -33.57
N VAL A 396 33.80 0.71 -33.40
CA VAL A 396 33.32 -0.29 -34.37
C VAL A 396 32.97 0.27 -35.75
N ARG A 397 32.43 1.50 -35.82
CA ARG A 397 32.09 2.19 -37.08
C ARG A 397 32.43 3.68 -36.99
N PRO A 398 33.68 4.08 -37.26
CA PRO A 398 34.11 5.48 -37.14
C PRO A 398 33.26 6.46 -37.95
N ALA A 399 32.93 6.12 -39.21
CA ALA A 399 32.14 6.98 -40.11
C ALA A 399 30.69 7.23 -39.65
N HIS A 400 30.14 6.39 -38.77
CA HIS A 400 28.80 6.57 -38.19
C HIS A 400 28.83 6.56 -36.66
N ARG A 401 29.96 6.95 -36.05
CA ARG A 401 30.23 6.86 -34.61
C ARG A 401 29.08 7.42 -33.77
N THR A 402 28.62 8.63 -34.08
CA THR A 402 27.56 9.32 -33.34
C THR A 402 26.22 8.57 -33.35
N ALA A 403 25.87 7.94 -34.47
CA ALA A 403 24.64 7.16 -34.60
C ALA A 403 24.71 5.82 -33.83
N VAL A 404 25.88 5.17 -33.81
CA VAL A 404 26.11 3.93 -33.06
C VAL A 404 26.02 4.19 -31.55
N ILE A 405 26.70 5.23 -31.05
CA ILE A 405 26.68 5.62 -29.63
C ILE A 405 25.26 6.05 -29.21
N THR A 406 24.55 6.78 -30.06
CA THR A 406 23.15 7.16 -29.81
C THR A 406 22.26 5.92 -29.66
N GLY A 407 22.36 4.98 -30.61
CA GLY A 407 21.58 3.74 -30.55
C GLY A 407 21.88 2.90 -29.31
N LYS A 408 23.13 2.92 -28.82
CA LYS A 408 23.52 2.28 -27.57
C LYS A 408 22.81 2.89 -26.36
N TYR A 409 22.82 4.22 -26.21
CA TYR A 409 22.15 4.88 -25.08
C TYR A 409 20.62 4.76 -25.15
N VAL A 410 20.01 4.79 -26.36
CA VAL A 410 18.58 4.50 -26.54
C VAL A 410 18.22 3.16 -25.90
N VAL A 411 18.97 2.09 -26.21
CA VAL A 411 18.71 0.76 -25.65
C VAL A 411 19.02 0.69 -24.15
N GLN A 412 20.15 1.28 -23.72
CA GLN A 412 20.56 1.29 -22.32
C GLN A 412 19.53 1.95 -21.40
N TYR A 413 19.05 3.15 -21.73
CA TYR A 413 18.07 3.87 -20.91
C TYR A 413 16.65 3.31 -21.05
N SER A 414 16.31 2.66 -22.18
CA SER A 414 15.05 1.89 -22.27
C SER A 414 15.01 0.74 -21.26
N PHE A 415 16.13 0.00 -21.12
CA PHE A 415 16.26 -1.04 -20.10
C PHE A 415 16.37 -0.47 -18.69
N GLY A 416 16.95 0.73 -18.54
CA GLY A 416 16.90 1.48 -17.29
C GLY A 416 15.48 1.83 -16.86
N ALA A 417 14.64 2.30 -17.79
CA ALA A 417 13.21 2.58 -17.52
C ALA A 417 12.47 1.32 -17.08
N MET A 418 12.67 0.19 -17.78
CA MET A 418 12.09 -1.11 -17.38
C MET A 418 12.55 -1.53 -15.99
N SER A 419 13.79 -1.23 -15.62
CA SER A 419 14.33 -1.58 -14.31
C SER A 419 13.77 -0.70 -13.20
N VAL A 420 13.80 0.62 -13.36
CA VAL A 420 13.29 1.58 -12.37
C VAL A 420 11.80 1.36 -12.10
N GLY A 421 11.00 1.10 -13.15
CA GLY A 421 9.57 0.82 -12.99
C GLY A 421 9.26 -0.62 -12.57
N GLY A 422 10.05 -1.60 -13.00
CA GLY A 422 9.71 -3.03 -12.85
C GLY A 422 10.38 -3.76 -11.69
N VAL A 423 11.53 -3.29 -11.18
CA VAL A 423 12.27 -4.01 -10.12
C VAL A 423 11.56 -3.96 -8.78
N VAL A 424 10.91 -2.85 -8.43
CA VAL A 424 10.17 -2.76 -7.15
C VAL A 424 8.95 -3.69 -7.16
N PRO A 425 8.04 -3.65 -8.16
CA PRO A 425 6.97 -4.63 -8.28
C PRO A 425 7.46 -6.09 -8.33
N MET A 426 8.60 -6.34 -9.00
CA MET A 426 9.22 -7.67 -9.02
C MET A 426 9.73 -8.09 -7.63
N ILE A 427 10.27 -7.17 -6.84
CA ILE A 427 10.68 -7.46 -5.46
C ILE A 427 9.47 -7.74 -4.58
N ASP A 428 8.38 -6.98 -4.73
CA ASP A 428 7.17 -7.16 -3.95
C ASP A 428 6.47 -8.49 -4.31
N GLY A 429 6.49 -8.92 -5.58
CA GLY A 429 5.83 -10.16 -6.03
C GLY A 429 6.61 -11.47 -5.85
N ILE A 430 7.94 -11.48 -6.06
CA ILE A 430 8.76 -12.72 -5.98
C ILE A 430 9.87 -12.67 -4.92
N GLY A 431 9.96 -11.57 -4.17
CA GLY A 431 11.01 -11.35 -3.17
C GLY A 431 12.35 -10.90 -3.77
N VAL A 432 13.17 -10.26 -2.93
CA VAL A 432 14.49 -9.68 -3.29
C VAL A 432 15.44 -10.74 -3.86
N GLY A 433 15.50 -11.92 -3.25
CA GLY A 433 16.39 -13.01 -3.68
C GLY A 433 16.11 -13.46 -5.11
N TRP A 434 14.85 -13.71 -5.44
CA TRP A 434 14.45 -14.13 -6.79
C TRP A 434 14.49 -13.00 -7.81
N ALA A 435 14.11 -11.78 -7.43
CA ALA A 435 14.24 -10.59 -8.26
C ALA A 435 15.69 -10.39 -8.76
N PHE A 436 16.66 -10.47 -7.84
CA PHE A 436 18.07 -10.37 -8.20
C PHE A 436 18.63 -11.65 -8.85
N THR A 437 17.99 -12.81 -8.65
CA THR A 437 18.29 -14.03 -9.41
C THR A 437 17.85 -13.91 -10.87
N LEU A 438 16.68 -13.36 -11.15
CA LEU A 438 16.23 -13.01 -12.50
C LEU A 438 17.13 -11.94 -13.13
N ALA A 439 17.52 -10.93 -12.37
CA ALA A 439 18.49 -9.93 -12.81
C ALA A 439 19.85 -10.58 -13.13
N LYS A 440 20.28 -11.62 -12.39
CA LYS A 440 21.47 -12.41 -12.74
C LYS A 440 21.24 -13.28 -13.98
N LEU A 441 20.06 -13.86 -14.16
CA LEU A 441 19.73 -14.68 -15.34
C LEU A 441 19.78 -13.85 -16.62
N SER A 442 19.24 -12.63 -16.59
CA SER A 442 19.31 -11.69 -17.70
C SER A 442 20.78 -11.34 -18.07
N LEU A 443 21.68 -11.28 -17.08
CA LEU A 443 23.10 -11.07 -17.30
C LEU A 443 23.83 -12.25 -17.95
N ASN A 444 23.36 -13.50 -17.81
CA ASN A 444 24.01 -14.66 -18.45
C ASN A 444 23.89 -14.63 -19.99
N PHE A 445 22.97 -13.84 -20.54
CA PHE A 445 22.88 -13.62 -21.97
C PHE A 445 24.03 -12.74 -22.49
N SER A 446 24.46 -11.72 -21.72
CA SER A 446 25.48 -10.75 -22.12
C SER A 446 26.83 -11.37 -22.55
N PRO A 447 27.41 -12.37 -21.86
CA PRO A 447 28.62 -13.07 -22.31
C PRO A 447 28.43 -13.80 -23.63
N GLY A 448 27.29 -14.45 -23.84
CA GLY A 448 26.96 -15.11 -25.11
C GLY A 448 26.88 -14.12 -26.27
N LEU A 449 26.30 -12.93 -26.03
CA LEU A 449 26.27 -11.84 -26.99
C LEU A 449 27.69 -11.31 -27.28
N ILE A 450 28.53 -11.13 -26.25
CA ILE A 450 29.92 -10.67 -26.38
C ILE A 450 30.78 -11.68 -27.14
N GLN A 451 30.66 -12.97 -26.83
CA GLN A 451 31.38 -14.03 -27.54
C GLN A 451 30.93 -14.15 -29.01
N ALA A 452 29.63 -13.99 -29.28
CA ALA A 452 29.09 -13.98 -30.64
C ALA A 452 29.65 -12.82 -31.49
N ILE A 453 29.97 -11.67 -30.88
CA ILE A 453 30.63 -10.54 -31.56
C ILE A 453 32.07 -10.91 -31.96
N GLY A 454 32.78 -11.67 -31.12
CA GLY A 454 34.18 -12.05 -31.31
C GLY A 454 34.43 -13.23 -32.28
N ASP A 455 33.43 -14.09 -32.53
CA ASP A 455 33.59 -15.28 -33.40
C ASP A 455 33.65 -14.90 -34.91
N PRO A 456 34.75 -15.26 -35.63
CA PRO A 456 34.87 -15.07 -37.08
C PRO A 456 33.78 -15.76 -37.90
N ARG A 457 33.23 -16.89 -37.42
CA ARG A 457 32.20 -17.70 -38.11
C ARG A 457 30.81 -17.07 -38.05
N THR A 458 30.58 -16.14 -37.12
CA THR A 458 29.35 -15.36 -37.06
C THR A 458 29.14 -14.54 -38.34
N ARG A 459 30.23 -14.12 -39.01
CA ARG A 459 30.17 -13.39 -40.28
C ARG A 459 29.60 -14.25 -41.42
N SER A 460 30.02 -15.52 -41.53
CA SER A 460 29.57 -16.44 -42.58
C SER A 460 28.20 -17.04 -42.29
N ARG A 461 27.90 -17.37 -41.02
CA ARG A 461 26.56 -17.83 -40.60
C ARG A 461 25.49 -16.76 -40.79
N ILE A 462 25.79 -15.50 -40.47
CA ILE A 462 24.82 -14.41 -40.64
C ILE A 462 24.69 -13.97 -42.11
N GLN A 463 25.76 -14.01 -42.92
CA GLN A 463 25.65 -13.82 -44.38
C GLN A 463 24.82 -14.93 -45.05
N ALA A 464 24.92 -16.19 -44.59
CA ALA A 464 24.05 -17.27 -45.04
C ALA A 464 22.58 -17.08 -44.60
N MET A 465 22.36 -16.49 -43.42
CA MET A 465 21.03 -16.11 -42.92
C MET A 465 20.47 -14.83 -43.56
N GLY A 466 21.26 -14.10 -44.36
CA GLY A 466 20.84 -12.89 -45.08
C GLY A 466 19.71 -13.10 -46.12
N LYS A 467 19.35 -14.35 -46.41
CA LYS A 467 18.15 -14.71 -47.21
C LYS A 467 16.89 -14.98 -46.38
N MET A 468 16.98 -15.06 -45.05
CA MET A 468 15.83 -15.30 -44.17
C MET A 468 15.24 -13.99 -43.65
N LYS A 469 13.99 -13.72 -44.03
CA LYS A 469 13.08 -12.68 -43.52
C LYS A 469 12.88 -12.68 -41.98
N HIS A 470 13.57 -13.54 -41.22
CA HIS A 470 13.38 -13.78 -39.79
C HIS A 470 14.15 -12.82 -38.87
N PHE A 471 15.20 -12.13 -39.35
CA PHE A 471 15.88 -11.11 -38.52
C PHE A 471 15.04 -9.82 -38.34
N LEU A 472 14.01 -9.62 -39.16
CA LEU A 472 12.97 -8.61 -38.95
C LEU A 472 12.08 -8.89 -37.73
N PHE A 473 12.13 -10.10 -37.15
CA PHE A 473 11.37 -10.46 -35.95
C PHE A 473 11.98 -9.85 -34.68
N LEU A 474 13.32 -9.80 -34.57
CA LEU A 474 14.03 -9.06 -33.51
C LEU A 474 13.88 -7.54 -33.68
N ALA A 475 13.86 -7.03 -34.91
CA ALA A 475 13.52 -5.64 -35.19
C ALA A 475 12.03 -5.30 -34.93
N ARG A 476 11.13 -6.29 -34.95
CA ARG A 476 9.73 -6.16 -34.49
C ARG A 476 9.64 -6.13 -32.96
N PHE A 477 10.50 -6.84 -32.24
CA PHE A 477 10.66 -6.68 -30.78
C PHE A 477 11.18 -5.28 -30.41
N CYS A 478 12.10 -4.70 -31.20
CA CYS A 478 12.50 -3.30 -31.04
C CYS A 478 11.47 -2.27 -31.54
N LYS A 479 10.37 -2.69 -32.19
CA LYS A 479 9.21 -1.80 -32.42
C LYS A 479 8.35 -1.69 -31.18
N LEU A 480 8.44 -2.60 -30.22
CA LEU A 480 7.60 -2.60 -29.03
C LEU A 480 7.76 -1.33 -28.17
N PRO A 481 8.98 -0.79 -27.92
CA PRO A 481 9.12 0.48 -27.18
C PRO A 481 8.61 1.70 -27.96
N LEU A 482 8.73 1.69 -29.30
CA LEU A 482 8.29 2.77 -30.18
C LEU A 482 6.79 2.70 -30.50
N LEU A 483 6.17 1.52 -30.49
CA LEU A 483 4.71 1.33 -30.58
C LEU A 483 4.05 1.60 -29.23
N LEU A 484 4.68 1.20 -28.12
CA LEU A 484 4.26 1.58 -26.77
C LEU A 484 4.23 3.10 -26.65
N PHE A 485 5.23 3.83 -27.15
CA PHE A 485 5.23 5.30 -27.14
C PHE A 485 4.32 5.94 -28.21
N ALA A 486 4.11 5.33 -29.38
CA ALA A 486 3.16 5.85 -30.38
C ALA A 486 1.68 5.63 -29.97
N LEU A 487 1.40 4.59 -29.16
CA LEU A 487 0.06 4.30 -28.65
C LEU A 487 -0.23 4.97 -27.29
N THR A 488 0.79 5.26 -26.47
CA THR A 488 0.63 6.01 -25.20
C THR A 488 0.90 7.51 -25.34
N GLY A 489 1.90 7.92 -26.13
CA GLY A 489 2.31 9.33 -26.28
C GLY A 489 1.41 10.20 -27.17
N CYS A 490 0.58 9.61 -28.05
CA CYS A 490 -0.43 10.36 -28.81
C CYS A 490 -1.82 10.38 -28.14
N LYS A 491 -2.04 9.58 -27.08
CA LYS A 491 -3.30 9.56 -26.33
C LYS A 491 -3.30 10.41 -25.06
N CYS A 492 -2.13 10.76 -24.50
CA CYS A 492 -2.08 11.69 -23.36
C CYS A 492 -2.29 13.18 -23.72
N LEU A 493 -2.25 13.57 -25.00
CA LEU A 493 -2.38 14.97 -25.43
C LEU A 493 -3.62 15.26 -26.29
N ALA A 494 -4.41 14.26 -26.67
CA ALA A 494 -5.58 14.46 -27.51
C ALA A 494 -6.73 13.52 -27.11
N LYS A 495 -7.78 14.13 -26.53
CA LYS A 495 -9.12 13.62 -26.17
C LYS A 495 -9.23 13.02 -24.76
N MET A 496 -9.96 13.60 -23.80
CA MET A 496 -11.12 14.52 -23.89
C MET A 496 -12.22 13.99 -24.83
N HIS A 497 -13.20 13.29 -24.24
CA HIS A 497 -14.53 12.89 -24.74
C HIS A 497 -14.67 11.81 -25.85
N LEU A 498 -15.65 10.91 -25.56
CA LEU A 498 -16.54 10.09 -26.41
C LEU A 498 -16.21 8.61 -26.78
N GLN A 499 -17.00 7.71 -26.16
CA GLN A 499 -17.75 6.52 -26.63
C GLN A 499 -17.18 5.48 -27.65
N LEU A 500 -17.17 4.22 -27.16
CA LEU A 500 -17.59 2.92 -27.75
C LEU A 500 -17.12 2.43 -29.14
N SER A 501 -16.58 1.18 -29.20
CA SER A 501 -17.12 0.03 -29.99
C SER A 501 -16.14 -1.16 -30.11
N PRO A 502 -16.63 -2.39 -30.42
CA PRO A 502 -16.06 -3.67 -29.98
C PRO A 502 -15.28 -4.37 -31.10
N GLN A 503 -13.95 -4.43 -30.99
CA GLN A 503 -13.10 -5.25 -31.87
C GLN A 503 -11.97 -5.99 -31.15
N LEU A 504 -11.95 -5.97 -29.80
CA LEU A 504 -10.85 -6.54 -29.01
C LEU A 504 -11.06 -7.99 -28.52
N LEU A 505 -12.20 -8.62 -28.77
CA LEU A 505 -12.53 -9.97 -28.28
C LEU A 505 -11.83 -11.16 -28.99
N LEU A 506 -10.92 -10.91 -29.94
CA LEU A 506 -10.27 -11.97 -30.73
C LEU A 506 -8.76 -12.17 -30.46
N LEU A 507 -8.17 -11.45 -29.50
CA LEU A 507 -6.74 -11.58 -29.17
C LEU A 507 -6.45 -12.24 -27.81
N SER A 508 -7.48 -12.48 -26.97
CA SER A 508 -7.33 -13.18 -25.68
C SER A 508 -7.17 -14.70 -25.80
N ALA A 509 -7.33 -15.28 -27.00
CA ALA A 509 -7.36 -16.74 -27.17
C ALA A 509 -5.98 -17.43 -27.40
N CYS A 510 -4.86 -16.70 -27.47
CA CYS A 510 -3.55 -17.29 -27.85
C CYS A 510 -2.49 -17.35 -26.73
N LEU A 511 -2.80 -16.93 -25.49
CA LEU A 511 -1.83 -16.95 -24.37
C LEU A 511 -2.06 -18.10 -23.36
N CYS A 512 -3.07 -18.95 -23.56
CA CYS A 512 -3.48 -19.98 -22.59
C CYS A 512 -2.82 -21.38 -22.73
N ILE A 513 -1.68 -21.57 -23.41
CA ILE A 513 -1.14 -22.95 -23.66
C ILE A 513 0.27 -23.21 -23.07
N THR A 514 0.74 -22.49 -22.06
CA THR A 514 1.98 -22.90 -21.35
C THR A 514 1.93 -22.83 -19.82
N ALA A 515 0.75 -22.80 -19.21
CA ALA A 515 0.59 -22.83 -17.75
C ALA A 515 -0.09 -24.14 -17.32
N GLN A 516 0.67 -25.25 -17.31
CA GLN A 516 0.28 -26.50 -16.65
C GLN A 516 1.53 -27.39 -16.54
N ALA A 517 2.32 -27.17 -15.48
CA ALA A 517 3.18 -28.16 -14.81
C ALA A 517 4.18 -27.47 -13.86
N GLN A 518 3.72 -27.05 -12.67
CA GLN A 518 4.39 -27.28 -11.37
C GLN A 518 3.55 -26.63 -10.28
N GLN A 519 2.63 -27.41 -9.72
CA GLN A 519 2.05 -27.17 -8.41
C GLN A 519 3.05 -27.65 -7.34
N GLY A 520 3.17 -26.89 -6.25
CA GLY A 520 3.82 -27.29 -5.00
C GLY A 520 4.68 -26.18 -4.37
N GLY A 521 4.09 -25.40 -3.44
CA GLY A 521 4.78 -24.56 -2.45
C GLY A 521 4.96 -23.08 -2.84
N GLY A 522 3.95 -22.25 -2.53
CA GLY A 522 3.84 -20.85 -2.97
C GLY A 522 4.62 -19.83 -2.13
N ALA A 523 5.30 -18.91 -2.82
CA ALA A 523 5.67 -17.58 -2.33
C ALA A 523 5.41 -16.59 -3.48
N GLY A 524 4.16 -16.17 -3.59
CA GLY A 524 3.61 -15.37 -4.68
C GLY A 524 2.10 -15.20 -4.53
N ALA A 525 1.64 -14.92 -3.31
CA ALA A 525 0.25 -14.58 -3.05
C ALA A 525 0.11 -13.05 -2.96
N ASP A 526 -0.93 -12.54 -3.61
CA ASP A 526 -1.49 -11.22 -3.35
C ASP A 526 -1.72 -11.08 -1.82
N PRO A 527 -1.35 -9.94 -1.18
CA PRO A 527 -1.43 -9.78 0.26
C PRO A 527 -2.82 -10.02 0.86
N TYR A 528 -3.90 -9.95 0.07
CA TYR A 528 -5.26 -10.27 0.51
C TYR A 528 -5.65 -11.74 0.34
N VAL A 529 -4.94 -12.50 -0.50
CA VAL A 529 -5.30 -13.88 -0.86
C VAL A 529 -4.85 -14.87 0.22
N PRO A 530 -5.74 -15.77 0.71
CA PRO A 530 -5.36 -16.84 1.62
C PRO A 530 -4.40 -17.83 0.94
N VAL A 531 -3.50 -18.42 1.71
CA VAL A 531 -2.48 -19.33 1.21
C VAL A 531 -2.64 -20.71 1.79
N TYR A 532 -2.35 -21.72 0.97
CA TYR A 532 -2.31 -23.09 1.43
C TYR A 532 -0.95 -23.42 2.05
N SER A 533 -0.95 -24.02 3.24
CA SER A 533 0.22 -24.47 3.99
C SER A 533 0.02 -25.86 4.58
N GLU A 534 1.05 -26.43 5.20
CA GLU A 534 0.98 -27.78 5.78
C GLU A 534 0.14 -27.79 7.07
N CYS A 535 -0.85 -28.68 7.15
CA CYS A 535 -1.71 -28.77 8.32
C CYS A 535 -0.95 -29.20 9.58
N PRO A 536 -1.27 -28.62 10.76
CA PRO A 536 -0.81 -29.16 12.02
C PRO A 536 -1.39 -30.57 12.25
N SER A 537 -0.55 -31.49 12.71
CA SER A 537 -0.94 -32.89 12.94
C SER A 537 -2.09 -33.10 13.95
N ASN A 538 -2.37 -32.09 14.77
CA ASN A 538 -3.39 -32.08 15.81
C ASN A 538 -4.52 -31.06 15.55
N LEU A 539 -4.65 -30.54 14.32
CA LEU A 539 -5.73 -29.61 14.00
C LEU A 539 -7.09 -30.32 14.15
N GLN A 540 -7.88 -29.84 15.09
CA GLN A 540 -9.23 -30.31 15.37
C GLN A 540 -10.03 -29.15 15.97
N ILE A 541 -11.35 -29.22 15.85
CA ILE A 541 -12.22 -28.27 16.55
C ILE A 541 -12.34 -28.64 18.04
N ARG A 542 -12.47 -27.61 18.87
CA ARG A 542 -12.62 -27.70 20.31
C ARG A 542 -14.09 -27.51 20.68
N ASN A 543 -14.65 -28.37 21.53
CA ASN A 543 -16.02 -28.19 22.00
C ASN A 543 -16.07 -27.02 23.00
N SER A 544 -17.08 -26.14 22.92
CA SER A 544 -17.19 -24.99 23.82
C SER A 544 -17.38 -25.39 25.30
N SER A 545 -17.95 -26.57 25.57
CA SER A 545 -18.13 -27.08 26.94
C SER A 545 -16.83 -27.50 27.64
N GLU A 546 -15.72 -27.58 26.89
CA GLU A 546 -14.39 -27.86 27.45
C GLU A 546 -13.79 -26.66 28.19
N GLY A 547 -14.40 -25.48 28.12
CA GLY A 547 -13.93 -24.26 28.77
C GLY A 547 -13.17 -23.34 27.80
N LEU A 548 -12.22 -22.56 28.33
CA LEU A 548 -11.33 -21.72 27.52
C LEU A 548 -10.26 -22.59 26.83
N SER A 549 -9.75 -22.14 25.68
CA SER A 549 -8.58 -22.77 25.05
C SER A 549 -7.34 -22.73 25.97
N GLU A 550 -6.38 -23.61 25.70
CA GLU A 550 -5.09 -23.58 26.42
C GLU A 550 -4.35 -22.26 26.17
N GLU A 551 -4.46 -21.73 24.96
CA GLU A 551 -3.88 -20.47 24.51
C GLU A 551 -4.47 -19.28 25.27
N GLU A 552 -5.80 -19.17 25.35
CA GLU A 552 -6.45 -18.12 26.15
C GLU A 552 -6.10 -18.27 27.64
N THR A 553 -6.05 -19.50 28.17
CA THR A 553 -5.67 -19.75 29.57
C THR A 553 -4.25 -19.30 29.88
N LYS A 554 -3.26 -19.68 29.05
CA LYS A 554 -1.86 -19.26 29.20
C LYS A 554 -1.70 -17.76 29.04
N TRP A 555 -2.41 -17.17 28.08
CA TRP A 555 -2.41 -15.73 27.88
C TRP A 555 -2.97 -14.99 29.09
N ARG A 556 -4.04 -15.50 29.74
CA ARG A 556 -4.58 -14.91 30.97
C ARG A 556 -3.59 -14.93 32.13
N GLU A 557 -2.83 -16.01 32.31
CA GLU A 557 -1.77 -16.06 33.32
C GLU A 557 -0.70 -15.01 33.07
N GLN A 558 -0.31 -14.80 31.80
CA GLN A 558 0.65 -13.77 31.42
C GLN A 558 0.08 -12.35 31.63
N ARG A 559 -1.19 -12.14 31.24
CA ARG A 559 -1.91 -10.89 31.42
C ARG A 559 -2.03 -10.51 32.90
N ALA A 560 -2.33 -11.47 33.76
CA ALA A 560 -2.44 -11.24 35.20
C ALA A 560 -1.15 -10.68 35.82
N LYS A 561 0.02 -11.15 35.37
CA LYS A 561 1.33 -10.66 35.84
C LYS A 561 1.54 -9.17 35.53
N GLN A 562 1.05 -8.70 34.39
CA GLN A 562 1.10 -7.28 34.02
C GLN A 562 -0.01 -6.48 34.70
N MET A 563 -1.18 -7.08 34.93
CA MET A 563 -2.31 -6.39 35.57
C MET A 563 -2.06 -6.05 37.04
N ILE A 564 -1.40 -6.91 37.81
CA ILE A 564 -1.16 -6.69 39.25
C ILE A 564 -0.43 -5.35 39.56
N PRO A 565 0.74 -5.04 38.96
CA PRO A 565 1.40 -3.76 39.21
C PRO A 565 0.57 -2.56 38.69
N ASN A 566 -0.07 -2.70 37.53
CA ASN A 566 -0.92 -1.64 36.98
C ASN A 566 -2.16 -1.37 37.87
N LEU A 567 -2.69 -2.41 38.52
CA LEU A 567 -3.79 -2.31 39.47
C LEU A 567 -3.38 -1.56 40.71
N GLU A 568 -2.19 -1.82 41.25
CA GLU A 568 -1.66 -1.09 42.39
C GLU A 568 -1.58 0.43 42.10
N ASP A 569 -1.04 0.79 40.94
CA ASP A 569 -0.92 2.19 40.52
C ASP A 569 -2.28 2.85 40.29
N TYR A 570 -3.21 2.13 39.65
CA TYR A 570 -4.59 2.61 39.47
C TYR A 570 -5.30 2.84 40.80
N LEU A 571 -5.18 1.92 41.77
CA LEU A 571 -5.81 2.06 43.08
C LEU A 571 -5.24 3.23 43.89
N LYS A 572 -3.93 3.49 43.78
CA LYS A 572 -3.30 4.67 44.38
C LYS A 572 -3.85 5.96 43.77
N LEU A 573 -4.06 5.98 42.46
CA LEU A 573 -4.64 7.13 41.76
C LEU A 573 -6.12 7.34 42.12
N ALA A 574 -6.89 6.25 42.17
CA ALA A 574 -8.30 6.25 42.52
C ALA A 574 -8.54 6.58 44.01
N ASN A 575 -7.53 6.42 44.88
CA ASN A 575 -7.49 6.84 46.28
C ASN A 575 -8.80 6.51 47.05
N ILE A 576 -9.07 5.21 47.18
CA ILE A 576 -10.24 4.68 47.89
C ILE A 576 -9.97 4.72 49.40
N SER A 577 -10.82 5.43 50.13
CA SER A 577 -10.73 5.59 51.58
C SER A 577 -10.99 4.27 52.29
N GLY A 578 -10.06 3.87 53.17
CA GLY A 578 -10.19 2.65 53.98
C GLY A 578 -9.75 1.36 53.29
N LEU A 579 -9.26 1.41 52.03
CA LEU A 579 -8.65 0.25 51.36
C LEU A 579 -7.15 0.16 51.69
N ASP A 580 -6.72 -0.95 52.27
CA ASP A 580 -5.29 -1.27 52.39
C ASP A 580 -4.80 -1.88 51.07
N ILE A 581 -4.27 -1.02 50.19
CA ILE A 581 -3.82 -1.41 48.86
C ILE A 581 -2.71 -2.45 48.94
N SER A 582 -1.73 -2.29 49.84
CA SER A 582 -0.63 -3.24 49.98
C SER A 582 -1.12 -4.61 50.43
N ALA A 583 -1.99 -4.67 51.44
CA ALA A 583 -2.57 -5.93 51.89
C ALA A 583 -3.44 -6.62 50.83
N TYR A 584 -4.14 -5.84 49.99
CA TYR A 584 -4.91 -6.36 48.86
C TYR A 584 -4.00 -6.93 47.76
N ILE A 585 -3.02 -6.17 47.30
CA ILE A 585 -2.09 -6.57 46.23
C ILE A 585 -1.25 -7.79 46.65
N ASP A 586 -0.78 -7.85 47.90
CA ASP A 586 0.00 -8.99 48.41
C ASP A 586 -0.76 -10.33 48.41
N ARG A 587 -2.10 -10.30 48.36
CA ARG A 587 -2.96 -11.49 48.31
C ARG A 587 -3.33 -11.90 46.87
N LEU A 588 -3.04 -11.05 45.88
CA LEU A 588 -3.37 -11.34 44.49
C LEU A 588 -2.40 -12.33 43.85
N ASN A 589 -2.92 -13.11 42.92
CA ASN A 589 -2.21 -14.00 42.03
C ASN A 589 -2.96 -14.10 40.68
N ASP A 590 -2.41 -14.90 39.78
CA ASP A 590 -2.96 -15.18 38.45
C ASP A 590 -4.41 -15.70 38.46
N SER A 591 -4.80 -16.45 39.49
CA SER A 591 -6.13 -17.07 39.59
C SER A 591 -7.22 -16.17 40.20
N ASN A 592 -6.85 -15.09 40.90
CA ASN A 592 -7.80 -14.27 41.65
C ASN A 592 -7.76 -12.76 41.30
N VAL A 593 -6.87 -12.33 40.42
CA VAL A 593 -6.84 -10.97 39.83
C VAL A 593 -8.23 -10.58 39.29
N PRO A 594 -8.66 -9.31 39.39
CA PRO A 594 -9.92 -8.88 38.80
C PRO A 594 -9.91 -9.05 37.28
N ILE A 595 -11.06 -9.44 36.71
CA ILE A 595 -11.23 -9.66 35.27
C ILE A 595 -12.25 -8.67 34.75
N VAL A 596 -11.79 -7.71 33.94
CA VAL A 596 -12.60 -6.60 33.43
C VAL A 596 -12.75 -6.70 31.92
N GLY A 597 -13.97 -6.53 31.42
CA GLY A 597 -14.29 -6.47 29.99
C GLY A 597 -14.74 -5.07 29.57
N LEU A 598 -14.39 -4.67 28.35
CA LEU A 598 -14.98 -3.50 27.67
C LEU A 598 -15.76 -3.98 26.43
N SER A 599 -17.00 -3.53 26.31
CA SER A 599 -17.86 -3.76 25.15
C SER A 599 -18.14 -2.43 24.46
N VAL A 600 -17.88 -2.39 23.15
CA VAL A 600 -18.16 -1.25 22.30
C VAL A 600 -19.26 -1.65 21.30
N SER A 601 -20.38 -0.96 21.37
CA SER A 601 -21.57 -1.30 20.58
C SER A 601 -21.39 -1.14 19.07
N GLY A 602 -22.37 -1.61 18.31
CA GLY A 602 -22.55 -1.15 16.93
C GLY A 602 -23.09 0.27 16.83
N GLY A 603 -22.92 0.89 15.66
CA GLY A 603 -23.30 2.29 15.42
C GLY A 603 -22.33 3.03 14.49
N GLY A 604 -21.75 2.31 13.51
CA GLY A 604 -20.79 2.86 12.54
C GLY A 604 -19.67 3.71 13.15
N THR A 605 -19.30 4.79 12.47
CA THR A 605 -18.18 5.65 12.93
C THR A 605 -18.48 6.37 14.25
N GLN A 606 -19.75 6.64 14.55
CA GLN A 606 -20.16 7.22 15.84
C GLN A 606 -19.73 6.34 17.02
N SER A 607 -20.16 5.07 17.02
CA SER A 607 -19.79 4.13 18.09
C SER A 607 -18.29 3.85 18.09
N GLY A 608 -17.71 3.70 16.90
CA GLY A 608 -16.29 3.42 16.71
C GLY A 608 -15.34 4.47 17.30
N LEU A 609 -15.58 5.75 17.00
CA LEU A 609 -14.76 6.85 17.54
C LEU A 609 -15.06 7.10 19.02
N GLY A 610 -16.32 6.95 19.44
CA GLY A 610 -16.70 7.02 20.86
C GLY A 610 -15.99 5.97 21.70
N GLY A 611 -15.87 4.73 21.21
CA GLY A 611 -15.11 3.66 21.86
C GLY A 611 -13.62 4.00 22.05
N LEU A 612 -13.00 4.70 21.09
CA LEU A 612 -11.64 5.22 21.25
C LEU A 612 -11.56 6.34 22.30
N GLY A 613 -12.60 7.18 22.42
CA GLY A 613 -12.71 8.16 23.50
C GLY A 613 -12.81 7.52 24.89
N VAL A 614 -13.60 6.44 25.04
CA VAL A 614 -13.67 5.65 26.28
C VAL A 614 -12.32 4.99 26.60
N TRP A 615 -11.66 4.41 25.60
CA TRP A 615 -10.31 3.87 25.76
C TRP A 615 -9.34 4.95 26.28
N GLN A 616 -9.38 6.16 25.71
CA GLN A 616 -8.57 7.29 26.16
C GLN A 616 -8.87 7.72 27.60
N ALA A 617 -10.14 7.64 28.03
CA ALA A 617 -10.58 8.02 29.37
C ALA A 617 -10.04 7.11 30.48
N TYR A 618 -9.64 5.90 30.11
CA TYR A 618 -9.19 4.87 31.03
C TYR A 618 -7.71 4.52 30.88
N ASP A 619 -7.01 5.09 29.89
CA ASP A 619 -5.60 4.80 29.61
C ASP A 619 -4.66 5.56 30.56
N ALA A 620 -3.85 4.84 31.35
CA ALA A 620 -2.83 5.46 32.21
C ALA A 620 -1.75 6.22 31.43
N ARG A 621 -1.66 6.05 30.10
CA ARG A 621 -0.74 6.79 29.24
C ARG A 621 -1.32 8.13 28.77
N SER A 622 -2.57 8.44 29.13
CA SER A 622 -3.25 9.70 28.83
C SER A 622 -3.17 10.65 30.02
N GLU A 623 -2.52 11.81 29.84
CA GLU A 623 -2.41 12.83 30.89
C GLU A 623 -3.79 13.31 31.38
N ALA A 624 -4.76 13.42 30.46
CA ALA A 624 -6.13 13.80 30.79
C ALA A 624 -6.81 12.74 31.67
N ALA A 625 -6.60 11.44 31.39
CA ALA A 625 -7.17 10.36 32.20
C ALA A 625 -6.52 10.26 33.59
N ILE A 626 -5.22 10.51 33.71
CA ILE A 626 -4.54 10.62 35.01
C ILE A 626 -5.13 11.78 35.80
N ALA A 627 -5.33 12.95 35.17
CA ALA A 627 -5.93 14.11 35.81
C ALA A 627 -7.37 13.83 36.29
N ALA A 628 -8.13 13.03 35.52
CA ALA A 628 -9.46 12.55 35.88
C ALA A 628 -9.46 11.44 36.95
N ARG A 629 -8.29 10.93 37.34
CA ARG A 629 -8.09 9.78 38.24
C ARG A 629 -8.70 8.47 37.73
N THR A 630 -9.02 8.40 36.43
CA THR A 630 -9.60 7.22 35.77
C THR A 630 -8.57 6.45 34.93
N GLY A 631 -7.40 7.03 34.69
CA GLY A 631 -6.29 6.40 33.96
C GLY A 631 -5.72 5.19 34.71
N GLY A 632 -5.72 4.03 34.05
CA GLY A 632 -5.27 2.75 34.60
C GLY A 632 -6.25 1.62 34.31
N LEU A 633 -7.54 1.92 34.15
CA LEU A 633 -8.57 0.91 33.91
C LEU A 633 -8.38 0.20 32.55
N THR A 634 -7.85 0.87 31.53
CA THR A 634 -7.46 0.24 30.25
C THR A 634 -6.39 -0.82 30.46
N GLN A 635 -5.41 -0.56 31.33
CA GLN A 635 -4.38 -1.53 31.71
C GLN A 635 -4.92 -2.68 32.56
N LEU A 636 -6.18 -2.62 33.00
CA LEU A 636 -6.88 -3.71 33.71
C LEU A 636 -7.86 -4.48 32.83
N LEU A 637 -8.11 -4.05 31.59
CA LEU A 637 -8.97 -4.79 30.68
C LEU A 637 -8.32 -6.14 30.36
N SER A 638 -9.05 -7.22 30.64
CA SER A 638 -8.74 -8.56 30.11
C SER A 638 -9.34 -8.71 28.72
N TYR A 639 -10.55 -8.20 28.48
CA TYR A 639 -11.24 -8.38 27.20
C TYR A 639 -11.71 -7.05 26.65
N ILE A 640 -11.63 -6.88 25.33
CA ILE A 640 -12.33 -5.84 24.59
C ILE A 640 -13.12 -6.47 23.46
N THR A 641 -14.41 -6.16 23.39
CA THR A 641 -15.33 -6.70 22.39
C THR A 641 -15.91 -5.59 21.54
N GLY A 642 -16.11 -5.87 20.25
CA GLY A 642 -16.67 -4.93 19.30
C GLY A 642 -17.49 -5.64 18.23
N LEU A 643 -18.57 -4.99 17.79
CA LEU A 643 -19.27 -5.36 16.56
C LEU A 643 -19.58 -4.10 15.74
N SER A 644 -19.84 -4.24 14.44
CA SER A 644 -20.11 -3.11 13.55
C SER A 644 -19.03 -2.02 13.70
N GLY A 645 -19.40 -0.76 13.87
CA GLY A 645 -18.49 0.34 14.20
C GLY A 645 -17.50 0.08 15.34
N GLY A 646 -17.94 -0.52 16.46
CA GLY A 646 -17.07 -0.85 17.58
C GLY A 646 -16.01 -1.90 17.22
N GLY A 647 -16.36 -2.87 16.38
CA GLY A 647 -15.43 -3.87 15.86
C GLY A 647 -14.50 -3.29 14.79
N ALA A 648 -15.08 -2.63 13.78
CA ALA A 648 -14.39 -2.17 12.58
C ALA A 648 -13.51 -0.92 12.78
N VAL A 649 -13.80 -0.09 13.79
CA VAL A 649 -13.05 1.13 14.09
C VAL A 649 -12.34 1.04 15.45
N THR A 650 -12.99 0.62 16.53
CA THR A 650 -12.31 0.61 17.85
C THR A 650 -11.38 -0.59 17.99
N VAL A 651 -11.92 -1.81 17.98
CA VAL A 651 -11.15 -3.03 18.25
C VAL A 651 -10.06 -3.26 17.21
N SER A 652 -10.42 -3.15 15.92
CA SER A 652 -9.48 -3.34 14.81
C SER A 652 -8.33 -2.32 14.81
N LEU A 653 -8.59 -1.01 15.02
CA LEU A 653 -7.54 0.01 15.00
C LEU A 653 -6.62 -0.14 16.20
N LEU A 654 -7.16 -0.41 17.39
CA LEU A 654 -6.33 -0.68 18.57
C LEU A 654 -5.44 -1.89 18.33
N ALA A 655 -5.99 -3.00 17.82
CA ALA A 655 -5.22 -4.19 17.51
C ALA A 655 -4.16 -3.93 16.44
N ALA A 656 -4.51 -3.29 15.31
CA ALA A 656 -3.61 -2.98 14.20
C ALA A 656 -2.44 -2.06 14.60
N ASN A 657 -2.66 -1.22 15.61
CA ASN A 657 -1.66 -0.30 16.17
C ASN A 657 -1.01 -0.84 17.45
N ASN A 658 -1.05 -2.15 17.68
CA ASN A 658 -0.44 -2.83 18.83
C ASN A 658 -0.83 -2.20 20.18
N PHE A 659 -2.10 -1.80 20.31
CA PHE A 659 -2.71 -1.20 21.50
C PHE A 659 -1.96 0.03 22.05
N THR A 660 -1.41 0.84 21.15
CA THR A 660 -0.79 2.12 21.46
C THR A 660 -1.81 3.16 22.00
N THR A 661 -1.34 4.36 22.31
CA THR A 661 -2.19 5.47 22.78
C THR A 661 -3.08 6.02 21.66
N THR A 662 -4.26 6.53 22.01
CA THR A 662 -5.15 7.17 21.02
C THR A 662 -4.52 8.38 20.34
N ALA A 663 -3.64 9.12 21.03
CA ALA A 663 -2.85 10.19 20.44
C ALA A 663 -1.92 9.66 19.32
N SER A 664 -1.34 8.47 19.48
CA SER A 664 -0.54 7.83 18.45
C SER A 664 -1.42 7.33 17.30
N VAL A 665 -2.59 6.72 17.61
CA VAL A 665 -3.59 6.32 16.60
C VAL A 665 -4.02 7.51 15.74
N LYS A 666 -4.41 8.64 16.35
CA LYS A 666 -4.76 9.88 15.64
C LYS A 666 -3.64 10.39 14.74
N LYS A 667 -2.37 10.18 15.11
CA LYS A 667 -1.22 10.64 14.35
C LYS A 667 -0.91 9.78 13.12
N VAL A 668 -1.08 8.47 13.23
CA VAL A 668 -0.75 7.52 12.15
C VAL A 668 -1.95 7.19 11.26
N THR A 669 -3.17 7.38 11.78
CA THR A 669 -4.43 7.15 11.07
C THR A 669 -4.91 8.43 10.40
N LYS A 670 -5.13 8.40 9.09
CA LYS A 670 -5.62 9.56 8.32
C LYS A 670 -7.15 9.61 8.33
N PHE A 671 -7.75 9.94 9.48
CA PHE A 671 -9.21 10.08 9.59
C PHE A 671 -9.81 11.15 8.68
N SER A 672 -9.02 12.13 8.25
CA SER A 672 -9.39 13.15 7.26
C SER A 672 -9.45 12.63 5.82
N THR A 673 -8.98 11.40 5.58
CA THR A 673 -9.15 10.72 4.31
C THR A 673 -10.43 9.91 4.33
N SER A 674 -11.31 10.16 3.36
CA SER A 674 -12.48 9.31 3.15
C SER A 674 -12.07 7.87 2.91
N TYR A 675 -12.50 6.97 3.81
CA TYR A 675 -12.28 5.53 3.65
C TYR A 675 -12.96 4.95 2.40
N ALA A 676 -13.87 5.71 1.83
CA ALA A 676 -14.66 5.32 0.69
C ALA A 676 -14.02 5.78 -0.63
N SER A 677 -13.38 6.96 -0.64
CA SER A 677 -12.68 7.50 -1.83
C SER A 677 -11.19 7.14 -1.88
N GLY A 678 -10.63 6.66 -0.78
CA GLY A 678 -9.22 6.29 -0.65
C GLY A 678 -8.27 7.50 -0.53
N PRO A 679 -6.98 7.24 -0.25
CA PRO A 679 -5.97 8.25 0.11
C PRO A 679 -5.66 9.29 -0.95
N ASP A 680 -5.84 8.96 -2.23
CA ASP A 680 -5.50 9.84 -3.35
C ASP A 680 -6.70 10.66 -3.85
N GLY A 681 -7.88 10.46 -3.25
CA GLY A 681 -9.17 11.00 -3.73
C GLY A 681 -9.59 10.45 -5.10
N ASN A 682 -8.79 9.57 -5.72
CA ASN A 682 -9.10 8.87 -6.96
C ASN A 682 -9.82 7.57 -6.66
N GLN A 683 -11.11 7.72 -6.38
CA GLN A 683 -11.98 6.62 -6.01
C GLN A 683 -12.00 5.49 -7.05
N THR A 684 -11.92 5.81 -8.34
CA THR A 684 -11.87 4.82 -9.42
C THR A 684 -10.68 3.89 -9.23
N ALA A 685 -9.45 4.42 -9.12
CA ALA A 685 -8.28 3.58 -8.90
C ALA A 685 -8.37 2.78 -7.59
N PHE A 686 -8.86 3.42 -6.52
CA PHE A 686 -9.03 2.78 -5.21
C PHE A 686 -9.97 1.57 -5.25
N LEU A 687 -11.11 1.69 -5.93
CA LEU A 687 -12.06 0.59 -6.10
C LEU A 687 -11.51 -0.50 -7.02
N ALA A 688 -10.79 -0.12 -8.08
CA ALA A 688 -10.14 -1.09 -8.98
C ALA A 688 -9.22 -2.02 -8.18
N ASP A 689 -8.35 -1.45 -7.34
CA ASP A 689 -7.41 -2.21 -6.52
C ASP A 689 -8.14 -3.17 -5.56
N ILE A 690 -9.26 -2.73 -4.95
CA ILE A 690 -10.07 -3.56 -4.04
C ILE A 690 -10.74 -4.73 -4.79
N PHE A 691 -11.30 -4.47 -5.97
CA PHE A 691 -11.92 -5.52 -6.79
C PHE A 691 -10.87 -6.47 -7.37
N GLU A 692 -9.67 -5.99 -7.73
CA GLU A 692 -8.54 -6.84 -8.14
C GLU A 692 -8.09 -7.77 -7.00
N ASN A 693 -7.88 -7.24 -5.79
CA ASN A 693 -7.54 -8.06 -4.61
C ASN A 693 -8.62 -9.12 -4.31
N THR A 694 -9.89 -8.75 -4.44
CA THR A 694 -11.02 -9.66 -4.22
C THR A 694 -11.12 -10.71 -5.33
N GLY A 695 -10.87 -10.32 -6.59
CA GLY A 695 -10.78 -11.23 -7.72
C GLY A 695 -9.68 -12.26 -7.58
N ALA A 696 -8.51 -11.87 -7.09
CA ALA A 696 -7.42 -12.80 -6.82
C ALA A 696 -7.80 -13.88 -5.77
N LYS A 697 -8.66 -13.53 -4.79
CA LYS A 697 -9.20 -14.47 -3.80
C LYS A 697 -10.15 -15.49 -4.44
N VAL A 698 -11.02 -15.05 -5.34
CA VAL A 698 -11.91 -15.95 -6.13
C VAL A 698 -11.10 -16.87 -7.03
N GLU A 699 -10.11 -16.35 -7.74
CA GLU A 699 -9.22 -17.13 -8.62
C GLU A 699 -8.48 -18.24 -7.86
N SER A 700 -8.29 -18.05 -6.55
CA SER A 700 -7.66 -19.02 -5.65
C SER A 700 -8.65 -20.04 -5.05
N GLY A 701 -9.93 -19.97 -5.43
CA GLY A 701 -10.97 -20.91 -5.03
C GLY A 701 -11.68 -20.57 -3.72
N PHE A 702 -11.47 -19.38 -3.16
CA PHE A 702 -12.12 -18.96 -1.93
C PHE A 702 -13.38 -18.13 -2.21
N PRO A 703 -14.43 -18.27 -1.38
CA PRO A 703 -15.64 -17.48 -1.56
C PRO A 703 -15.37 -15.99 -1.27
N VAL A 704 -16.09 -15.14 -2.00
CA VAL A 704 -16.08 -13.68 -1.81
C VAL A 704 -17.49 -13.13 -1.77
N SER A 705 -17.59 -11.91 -1.27
CA SER A 705 -18.84 -11.19 -1.08
C SER A 705 -18.59 -9.68 -1.04
N VAL A 706 -19.66 -8.91 -0.86
CA VAL A 706 -19.55 -7.48 -0.59
C VAL A 706 -18.79 -7.20 0.72
N ALA A 707 -18.72 -8.15 1.66
CA ALA A 707 -17.94 -7.96 2.89
C ALA A 707 -16.44 -7.86 2.61
N ASP A 708 -15.93 -8.58 1.60
CA ASP A 708 -14.53 -8.51 1.19
C ASP A 708 -14.16 -7.13 0.63
N THR A 709 -15.02 -6.59 -0.23
CA THR A 709 -14.82 -5.28 -0.86
C THR A 709 -15.05 -4.15 0.14
N PHE A 710 -16.15 -4.20 0.89
CA PHE A 710 -16.50 -3.20 1.91
C PHE A 710 -15.50 -3.16 3.06
N GLY A 711 -14.99 -4.32 3.50
CA GLY A 711 -13.99 -4.41 4.55
C GLY A 711 -12.66 -3.73 4.20
N GLN A 712 -12.30 -3.75 2.92
CA GLN A 712 -11.09 -3.06 2.44
C GLN A 712 -11.21 -1.54 2.42
N PHE A 713 -12.43 -0.96 2.41
CA PHE A 713 -12.62 0.49 2.57
C PHE A 713 -12.04 0.97 3.89
N TRP A 714 -12.40 0.30 4.99
CA TRP A 714 -11.87 0.57 6.34
C TRP A 714 -10.35 0.39 6.45
N GLY A 715 -9.74 -0.35 5.52
CA GLY A 715 -8.30 -0.46 5.35
C GLY A 715 -7.60 0.90 5.18
N THR A 716 -8.30 1.92 4.68
CA THR A 716 -7.80 3.30 4.54
C THR A 716 -7.38 3.92 5.87
N TRP A 717 -8.03 3.53 6.97
CA TRP A 717 -7.73 4.03 8.31
C TRP A 717 -6.76 3.13 9.08
N LEU A 718 -6.31 2.02 8.49
CA LEU A 718 -5.23 1.24 9.07
C LEU A 718 -3.87 1.95 8.81
N PRO A 719 -2.90 1.83 9.73
CA PRO A 719 -1.57 2.39 9.51
C PRO A 719 -0.89 1.74 8.28
N GLU A 720 -0.16 2.54 7.50
CA GLU A 720 0.58 2.05 6.30
C GLU A 720 1.63 0.98 6.66
N ASP A 721 2.17 1.04 7.88
CA ASP A 721 3.11 0.10 8.47
C ASP A 721 2.46 -0.83 9.51
N LYS A 722 1.18 -1.19 9.31
CA LYS A 722 0.46 -2.13 10.19
C LYS A 722 1.32 -3.35 10.54
N LEU A 723 1.35 -3.65 11.83
CA LEU A 723 2.17 -4.73 12.37
C LEU A 723 1.65 -6.11 11.93
N TYR A 724 0.35 -6.20 11.65
CA TYR A 724 -0.39 -7.42 11.37
C TYR A 724 -1.20 -7.30 10.08
N SER A 725 -1.28 -8.39 9.31
CA SER A 725 -2.12 -8.46 8.10
C SER A 725 -3.33 -9.37 8.29
N ASN A 726 -3.20 -10.40 9.12
CA ASN A 726 -4.28 -11.28 9.55
C ASN A 726 -4.65 -11.01 11.01
N TYR A 727 -5.80 -11.49 11.45
CA TYR A 727 -6.26 -11.31 12.83
C TYR A 727 -5.50 -12.22 13.81
N SER A 728 -5.11 -13.42 13.37
CA SER A 728 -4.31 -14.36 14.15
C SER A 728 -2.89 -13.85 14.42
N ASP A 729 -2.33 -13.00 13.55
CA ASP A 729 -0.97 -12.43 13.72
C ASP A 729 -0.85 -11.60 15.02
N ILE A 730 -1.98 -11.16 15.61
CA ILE A 730 -1.99 -10.49 16.92
C ILE A 730 -1.40 -11.40 18.01
N ALA A 731 -1.54 -12.72 17.85
CA ALA A 731 -0.99 -13.74 18.74
C ALA A 731 0.49 -14.11 18.44
N ASP A 732 1.15 -13.41 17.52
CA ASP A 732 2.58 -13.62 17.27
C ASP A 732 3.45 -13.21 18.47
N ASP A 733 4.67 -13.76 18.51
CA ASP A 733 5.66 -13.44 19.54
C ASP A 733 6.02 -11.94 19.56
N ASP A 734 6.34 -11.41 20.74
CA ASP A 734 6.78 -10.03 20.99
C ASP A 734 5.73 -8.93 20.70
N THR A 735 4.44 -9.29 20.62
CA THR A 735 3.32 -8.35 20.49
C THR A 735 2.86 -7.84 21.84
N ALA A 736 2.24 -6.65 21.91
CA ALA A 736 1.70 -6.14 23.19
C ALA A 736 0.64 -7.10 23.78
N PHE A 737 -0.06 -7.82 22.91
CA PHE A 737 -1.00 -8.85 23.29
C PHE A 737 -0.32 -10.07 23.93
N THR A 738 0.68 -10.69 23.29
CA THR A 738 1.36 -11.87 23.85
C THR A 738 2.21 -11.56 25.09
N LEU A 739 2.71 -10.32 25.21
CA LEU A 739 3.41 -9.86 26.40
C LEU A 739 2.49 -9.64 27.62
N GLY A 740 1.17 -9.65 27.41
CA GLY A 740 0.16 -9.39 28.45
C GLY A 740 -0.09 -7.91 28.72
N ASP A 741 0.35 -7.00 27.85
CA ASP A 741 0.15 -5.56 28.01
C ASP A 741 -1.19 -5.06 27.44
N ALA A 742 -1.81 -5.85 26.55
CA ALA A 742 -3.07 -5.55 25.90
C ALA A 742 -4.19 -6.55 26.25
N PRO A 743 -5.47 -6.13 26.24
CA PRO A 743 -6.61 -7.03 26.35
C PRO A 743 -6.76 -7.92 25.11
N MET A 744 -7.47 -9.03 25.25
CA MET A 744 -7.96 -9.86 24.15
C MET A 744 -8.93 -9.05 23.28
N PRO A 745 -8.59 -8.80 22.00
CA PRO A 745 -9.53 -8.21 21.07
C PRO A 745 -10.49 -9.30 20.57
N ILE A 746 -11.79 -9.03 20.65
CA ILE A 746 -12.83 -9.93 20.17
C ILE A 746 -13.75 -9.17 19.23
N MET A 747 -13.92 -9.67 18.01
CA MET A 747 -14.99 -9.21 17.12
C MET A 747 -16.14 -10.20 17.11
N CYS A 748 -17.37 -9.67 17.08
CA CYS A 748 -18.57 -10.50 17.03
C CYS A 748 -19.24 -10.44 15.66
N PHE A 749 -19.72 -11.58 15.20
CA PHE A 749 -20.53 -11.74 13.99
C PHE A 749 -21.82 -12.49 14.31
N ALA A 750 -22.77 -12.37 13.41
CA ALA A 750 -24.01 -13.12 13.41
C ALA A 750 -24.13 -13.96 12.16
N GLU A 751 -25.12 -14.83 12.12
CA GLU A 751 -25.36 -15.74 11.00
C GLU A 751 -26.81 -15.69 10.52
N VAL A 752 -26.99 -15.83 9.22
CA VAL A 752 -28.27 -16.16 8.60
C VAL A 752 -28.21 -17.57 8.03
N VAL A 753 -29.29 -18.33 8.20
CA VAL A 753 -29.38 -19.73 7.76
C VAL A 753 -30.49 -19.86 6.72
N PRO A 754 -30.16 -20.16 5.45
CA PRO A 754 -31.15 -20.29 4.39
C PRO A 754 -32.28 -21.27 4.74
N GLY A 755 -33.53 -20.85 4.54
CA GLY A 755 -34.73 -21.63 4.84
C GLY A 755 -35.06 -21.79 6.34
N LYS A 756 -34.22 -21.29 7.25
CA LYS A 756 -34.46 -21.28 8.71
C LYS A 756 -34.58 -19.87 9.29
N SER A 757 -33.83 -18.91 8.77
CA SER A 757 -33.89 -17.50 9.20
C SER A 757 -35.17 -16.82 8.69
N PRO A 758 -35.76 -15.88 9.45
CA PRO A 758 -36.87 -15.06 8.97
C PRO A 758 -36.44 -14.09 7.87
N GLU A 759 -37.40 -13.64 7.04
CA GLU A 759 -37.16 -12.92 5.79
C GLU A 759 -38.13 -11.75 5.52
N ILE A 760 -37.67 -10.51 5.53
CA ILE A 760 -38.51 -9.38 5.10
C ILE A 760 -38.38 -9.20 3.59
N GLY A 761 -39.42 -9.63 2.85
CA GLY A 761 -39.42 -9.57 1.39
C GLY A 761 -38.18 -10.26 0.79
N LYS A 762 -37.93 -11.49 1.27
CA LYS A 762 -36.77 -12.35 0.93
C LYS A 762 -35.39 -11.89 1.46
N LEU A 763 -35.31 -10.79 2.21
CA LEU A 763 -34.07 -10.42 2.92
C LEU A 763 -34.02 -11.15 4.26
N MET A 764 -33.17 -12.17 4.35
CA MET A 764 -32.94 -12.92 5.59
C MET A 764 -32.31 -12.02 6.65
N TYR A 765 -32.73 -12.12 7.90
CA TYR A 765 -32.04 -11.47 9.01
C TYR A 765 -31.78 -12.49 10.12
N PRO A 766 -30.73 -12.30 10.94
CA PRO A 766 -30.57 -13.12 12.13
C PRO A 766 -31.79 -12.84 13.01
N GLY A 767 -32.70 -13.81 13.12
CA GLY A 767 -34.01 -13.65 13.74
C GLY A 767 -34.49 -14.91 14.47
N PHE A 768 -35.40 -14.73 15.42
CA PHE A 768 -35.83 -15.76 16.38
C PHE A 768 -36.85 -16.73 15.77
N ASN A 769 -36.70 -18.02 16.04
CA ASN A 769 -37.78 -19.01 15.85
C ASN A 769 -38.26 -19.44 17.24
N GLU A 770 -39.53 -19.14 17.57
CA GLU A 770 -40.14 -19.38 18.90
C GLU A 770 -40.06 -20.83 19.38
N SER A 771 -39.90 -21.78 18.46
CA SER A 771 -39.88 -23.21 18.77
C SER A 771 -38.53 -23.73 19.29
N GLN A 772 -37.41 -23.02 19.11
CA GLN A 772 -36.06 -23.57 19.37
C GLN A 772 -35.22 -22.84 20.42
N ARG A 773 -35.74 -21.78 21.08
CA ARG A 773 -35.15 -21.06 22.24
C ARG A 773 -33.72 -20.50 22.09
N PHE A 774 -32.93 -20.90 21.09
CA PHE A 774 -31.62 -20.38 20.70
C PHE A 774 -31.34 -20.67 19.23
N ASN A 775 -31.81 -19.80 18.34
CA ASN A 775 -31.54 -19.93 16.91
C ASN A 775 -30.58 -18.85 16.37
N PHE A 776 -29.97 -18.05 17.26
CA PHE A 776 -29.02 -17.00 16.91
C PHE A 776 -27.58 -17.46 17.20
N THR A 777 -26.82 -17.80 16.18
CA THR A 777 -25.39 -18.04 16.35
C THR A 777 -24.66 -16.69 16.40
N ALA A 778 -24.25 -16.28 17.60
CA ALA A 778 -23.27 -15.23 17.78
C ALA A 778 -21.88 -15.88 17.72
N TYR A 779 -21.14 -15.58 16.67
CA TYR A 779 -19.74 -15.99 16.54
C TYR A 779 -18.85 -14.95 17.18
N GLU A 780 -17.80 -15.41 17.84
CA GLU A 780 -16.67 -14.57 18.21
C GLU A 780 -15.43 -14.98 17.43
N VAL A 781 -14.63 -13.99 17.04
CA VAL A 781 -13.27 -14.18 16.54
C VAL A 781 -12.30 -13.56 17.52
N THR A 782 -11.33 -14.36 17.94
CA THR A 782 -10.18 -13.94 18.74
C THR A 782 -8.90 -14.21 17.95
N PRO A 783 -7.74 -13.67 18.36
CA PRO A 783 -6.45 -14.07 17.77
C PRO A 783 -6.18 -15.58 17.82
N PHE A 784 -6.77 -16.30 18.79
CA PHE A 784 -6.55 -17.74 18.95
C PHE A 784 -7.58 -18.60 18.22
N GLU A 785 -8.87 -18.28 18.38
CA GLU A 785 -9.96 -19.13 17.94
C GLU A 785 -11.20 -18.37 17.46
N PHE A 786 -11.91 -19.00 16.53
CA PHE A 786 -13.17 -18.58 15.93
C PHE A 786 -14.24 -19.61 16.25
N GLY A 787 -15.41 -19.18 16.70
CA GLY A 787 -16.49 -20.11 17.04
C GLY A 787 -17.64 -19.47 17.77
N SER A 788 -18.49 -20.30 18.39
CA SER A 788 -19.60 -19.82 19.20
C SER A 788 -19.72 -20.59 20.51
N TRP A 789 -20.20 -19.90 21.54
CA TRP A 789 -20.51 -20.45 22.85
C TRP A 789 -21.93 -21.05 22.90
N VAL A 790 -22.34 -21.49 24.09
CA VAL A 790 -23.68 -22.04 24.38
C VAL A 790 -24.77 -21.14 23.79
N GLY A 791 -25.78 -21.77 23.20
CA GLY A 791 -26.91 -21.11 22.53
C GLY A 791 -26.64 -20.66 21.09
N GLY A 792 -25.47 -20.96 20.53
CA GLY A 792 -25.28 -21.02 19.07
C GLY A 792 -25.61 -22.43 18.55
N ARG A 793 -25.76 -22.62 17.24
CA ARG A 793 -25.90 -23.98 16.67
C ARG A 793 -24.57 -24.72 16.51
N VAL A 794 -23.41 -24.04 16.57
CA VAL A 794 -22.08 -24.68 16.47
C VAL A 794 -21.59 -25.16 17.84
N GLN A 795 -21.52 -24.29 18.86
CA GLN A 795 -21.00 -24.60 20.21
C GLN A 795 -19.61 -25.25 20.20
N ALA A 796 -18.74 -24.74 19.34
CA ALA A 796 -17.38 -25.21 19.13
C ALA A 796 -16.53 -24.10 18.51
N PHE A 797 -15.21 -24.30 18.57
CA PHE A 797 -14.19 -23.37 18.15
C PHE A 797 -13.16 -24.05 17.25
N VAL A 798 -12.67 -23.31 16.25
CA VAL A 798 -11.54 -23.68 15.40
C VAL A 798 -10.44 -22.63 15.60
N PRO A 799 -9.14 -22.97 15.51
CA PRO A 799 -8.12 -21.94 15.57
C PRO A 799 -8.26 -20.92 14.43
N THR A 800 -8.20 -19.63 14.73
CA THR A 800 -8.48 -18.54 13.78
C THR A 800 -7.52 -18.55 12.59
N GLN A 801 -6.25 -18.89 12.82
CA GLN A 801 -5.23 -19.02 11.77
C GLN A 801 -5.66 -19.96 10.64
N TRP A 802 -6.45 -20.99 10.96
CA TRP A 802 -6.84 -22.06 10.04
C TRP A 802 -8.28 -21.92 9.52
N LEU A 803 -8.93 -20.78 9.74
CA LEU A 803 -10.36 -20.56 9.52
C LEU A 803 -10.85 -20.88 8.09
N GLY A 804 -10.00 -20.72 7.08
CA GLY A 804 -10.36 -21.02 5.68
C GLY A 804 -10.27 -22.50 5.29
N THR A 805 -9.86 -23.38 6.20
CA THR A 805 -9.60 -24.79 5.92
C THR A 805 -10.91 -25.56 5.78
N ALA A 806 -11.01 -26.41 4.75
CA ALA A 806 -12.13 -27.33 4.62
C ALA A 806 -12.07 -28.42 5.70
N MET A 807 -13.09 -28.46 6.56
CA MET A 807 -13.20 -29.40 7.68
C MET A 807 -14.43 -30.29 7.48
N SER A 808 -14.45 -31.49 8.07
CA SER A 808 -15.65 -32.32 8.21
C SER A 808 -15.50 -33.20 9.44
N GLU A 809 -16.60 -33.43 10.17
CA GLU A 809 -16.61 -34.18 11.44
C GLU A 809 -15.56 -33.66 12.44
N GLY A 810 -15.30 -32.34 12.40
CA GLY A 810 -14.35 -31.66 13.28
C GLY A 810 -12.87 -31.83 12.96
N LYS A 811 -12.51 -32.35 11.77
CA LYS A 811 -11.12 -32.54 11.32
C LYS A 811 -10.90 -32.03 9.90
N PRO A 812 -9.65 -31.74 9.49
CA PRO A 812 -9.35 -31.34 8.13
C PRO A 812 -9.74 -32.44 7.14
N GLN A 813 -10.49 -32.08 6.09
CA GLN A 813 -10.83 -33.02 5.00
C GLN A 813 -9.56 -33.45 4.25
N ASN A 814 -8.60 -32.53 4.10
CA ASN A 814 -7.28 -32.78 3.55
C ASN A 814 -6.21 -32.50 4.61
N THR A 815 -5.61 -33.56 5.17
CA THR A 815 -4.58 -33.44 6.22
C THR A 815 -3.23 -32.94 5.70
N SER A 816 -3.05 -32.80 4.39
CA SER A 816 -1.79 -32.33 3.80
C SER A 816 -1.79 -30.82 3.53
N GLU A 817 -2.94 -30.16 3.57
CA GLU A 817 -3.09 -28.79 3.09
C GLU A 817 -4.19 -28.05 3.86
N CYS A 818 -3.79 -27.04 4.62
CA CYS A 818 -4.65 -26.16 5.41
C CYS A 818 -4.51 -24.72 4.91
N VAL A 819 -5.45 -23.84 5.29
CA VAL A 819 -5.53 -22.48 4.75
C VAL A 819 -5.14 -21.48 5.82
N GLU A 820 -4.12 -20.67 5.54
CA GLU A 820 -3.69 -19.53 6.35
C GLU A 820 -4.09 -18.19 5.71
N GLY A 821 -4.34 -17.20 6.55
CA GLY A 821 -4.62 -15.83 6.10
C GLY A 821 -6.01 -15.65 5.49
N PHE A 822 -6.94 -16.60 5.71
CA PHE A 822 -8.36 -16.35 5.45
C PHE A 822 -8.90 -15.25 6.38
N ASP A 823 -8.32 -15.14 7.57
CA ASP A 823 -8.67 -14.23 8.63
C ASP A 823 -8.08 -12.81 8.45
N LYS A 824 -8.01 -12.31 7.20
CA LYS A 824 -7.53 -10.96 6.92
C LYS A 824 -8.22 -9.94 7.82
N LEU A 825 -7.43 -9.03 8.40
CA LEU A 825 -7.96 -8.00 9.30
C LEU A 825 -9.08 -7.19 8.63
N THR A 826 -8.92 -6.84 7.35
CA THR A 826 -9.93 -6.12 6.57
C THR A 826 -11.16 -6.96 6.24
N LEU A 827 -11.04 -8.29 6.08
CA LEU A 827 -12.22 -9.16 5.96
C LEU A 827 -13.00 -9.20 7.27
N MET A 828 -12.32 -9.21 8.41
CA MET A 828 -12.97 -9.15 9.72
C MET A 828 -13.67 -7.80 9.95
N GLN A 829 -13.04 -6.69 9.54
CA GLN A 829 -13.69 -5.36 9.52
C GLN A 829 -14.93 -5.36 8.61
N GLY A 830 -14.84 -5.98 7.44
CA GLY A 830 -15.97 -6.11 6.51
C GLY A 830 -17.11 -6.94 7.09
N THR A 831 -16.81 -8.11 7.63
CA THR A 831 -17.79 -9.04 8.20
C THR A 831 -18.46 -8.49 9.45
N THR A 832 -17.75 -7.75 10.30
CA THR A 832 -18.38 -7.16 11.48
C THR A 832 -19.29 -5.97 11.13
N ALA A 833 -19.08 -5.32 9.99
CA ALA A 833 -19.77 -4.08 9.59
C ALA A 833 -20.67 -4.22 8.34
N ASN A 834 -20.89 -5.43 7.82
CA ASN A 834 -21.72 -5.68 6.62
C ASN A 834 -23.23 -5.69 6.94
N ALA A 835 -23.74 -4.61 7.52
CA ALA A 835 -25.16 -4.45 7.85
C ALA A 835 -26.07 -4.19 6.62
N PHE A 836 -25.75 -4.75 5.45
CA PHE A 836 -26.48 -4.50 4.19
C PHE A 836 -27.96 -4.89 4.27
N THR A 837 -28.27 -6.05 4.85
CA THR A 837 -29.65 -6.48 5.14
C THR A 837 -30.39 -5.46 6.01
N ALA A 838 -29.67 -4.87 6.96
CA ALA A 838 -30.21 -3.83 7.82
C ALA A 838 -30.68 -2.64 6.98
N TRP A 839 -29.77 -2.12 6.15
CA TRP A 839 -29.99 -0.95 5.34
C TRP A 839 -31.01 -1.18 4.22
N PHE A 840 -31.01 -2.35 3.57
CA PHE A 840 -31.94 -2.64 2.49
C PHE A 840 -33.37 -2.82 2.96
N ILE A 841 -33.61 -3.49 4.09
CA ILE A 841 -35.01 -3.62 4.55
C ILE A 841 -35.57 -2.24 4.95
N ASP A 842 -34.74 -1.36 5.51
CA ASP A 842 -35.14 0.03 5.77
C ASP A 842 -35.46 0.75 4.47
N SER A 843 -34.55 0.71 3.51
CA SER A 843 -34.71 1.40 2.23
C SER A 843 -35.83 0.84 1.35
N PHE A 844 -36.02 -0.48 1.31
CA PHE A 844 -36.95 -1.17 0.40
C PHE A 844 -38.36 -1.26 0.95
N TYR A 845 -38.49 -1.39 2.27
CA TYR A 845 -39.78 -1.68 2.92
C TYR A 845 -40.21 -0.58 3.90
N GLY A 846 -39.40 0.46 4.11
CA GLY A 846 -39.70 1.56 5.03
C GLY A 846 -39.78 1.09 6.49
N ILE A 847 -39.07 0.01 6.82
CA ILE A 847 -39.02 -0.55 8.16
C ILE A 847 -37.67 -0.15 8.75
N PRO A 848 -37.64 0.79 9.72
CA PRO A 848 -36.39 1.28 10.31
C PRO A 848 -35.45 0.12 10.65
N VAL A 849 -34.14 0.33 10.45
CA VAL A 849 -33.09 -0.69 10.61
C VAL A 849 -33.28 -1.54 11.88
N PHE A 850 -33.69 -0.90 12.98
CA PHE A 850 -33.92 -1.50 14.29
C PHE A 850 -35.39 -1.77 14.63
N ALA A 851 -36.36 -1.38 13.81
CA ALA A 851 -37.78 -1.72 14.01
C ALA A 851 -38.06 -3.21 13.75
N LYS A 852 -37.21 -3.88 12.96
CA LYS A 852 -37.30 -5.33 12.67
C LYS A 852 -37.14 -6.20 13.91
N ARG A 853 -36.51 -5.62 14.94
CA ARG A 853 -36.32 -6.23 16.25
C ARG A 853 -37.63 -6.59 16.95
N TRP A 854 -38.74 -6.01 16.49
CA TRP A 854 -40.08 -6.12 17.08
C TRP A 854 -41.11 -6.74 16.11
N LEU A 855 -40.68 -7.21 14.94
CA LEU A 855 -41.55 -7.85 13.96
C LEU A 855 -41.82 -9.32 14.33
N HIS A 856 -42.65 -9.53 15.34
CA HIS A 856 -43.07 -10.88 15.77
C HIS A 856 -44.13 -11.51 14.84
N GLU A 857 -44.93 -10.71 14.13
CA GLU A 857 -46.16 -11.19 13.47
C GLU A 857 -46.06 -11.46 11.95
N ARG A 858 -44.88 -11.40 11.34
CA ARG A 858 -44.76 -11.64 9.89
C ARG A 858 -43.54 -12.50 9.59
N GLN A 859 -43.76 -13.73 9.14
CA GLN A 859 -43.18 -14.33 7.92
C GLN A 859 -43.35 -15.85 7.88
N GLU A 860 -43.81 -16.35 6.74
CA GLU A 860 -43.68 -17.75 6.35
C GLU A 860 -42.24 -17.95 5.83
N THR A 861 -41.55 -18.98 6.30
CA THR A 861 -40.28 -19.43 5.71
C THR A 861 -40.53 -19.78 4.24
N ASN A 862 -39.90 -19.08 3.31
CA ASN A 862 -40.03 -19.38 1.89
C ASN A 862 -38.92 -20.38 1.49
N PRO A 863 -39.24 -21.60 1.01
CA PRO A 863 -38.22 -22.54 0.56
C PRO A 863 -37.51 -22.11 -0.74
N ASP A 864 -37.99 -21.03 -1.39
CA ASP A 864 -37.51 -20.57 -2.68
C ASP A 864 -36.55 -19.37 -2.53
N ILE A 865 -35.23 -19.64 -2.45
CA ILE A 865 -34.12 -18.67 -2.37
C ILE A 865 -33.91 -17.97 -3.73
N ASN A 866 -35.00 -17.59 -4.40
CA ASN A 866 -34.93 -16.76 -5.60
C ASN A 866 -34.40 -15.37 -5.24
N ASP A 867 -33.73 -14.71 -6.20
CA ASP A 867 -33.02 -13.44 -5.98
C ASP A 867 -33.90 -12.37 -5.31
N VAL A 868 -33.27 -11.54 -4.47
CA VAL A 868 -33.96 -10.51 -3.67
C VAL A 868 -34.66 -9.54 -4.63
N PRO A 869 -35.98 -9.32 -4.52
CA PRO A 869 -36.69 -8.40 -5.41
C PRO A 869 -36.32 -6.96 -5.07
N ILE A 870 -35.46 -6.37 -5.90
CA ILE A 870 -35.06 -4.96 -5.78
C ILE A 870 -36.25 -4.09 -6.24
N PRO A 871 -36.79 -3.20 -5.40
CA PRO A 871 -37.83 -2.27 -5.82
C PRO A 871 -37.33 -1.36 -6.96
N SER A 872 -38.19 -1.08 -7.94
CA SER A 872 -37.77 -0.35 -9.16
C SER A 872 -37.25 1.06 -8.90
N ASP A 873 -37.65 1.68 -7.80
CA ASP A 873 -37.19 3.00 -7.32
C ASP A 873 -35.85 2.94 -6.57
N GLN A 874 -35.35 1.74 -6.27
CA GLN A 874 -34.13 1.52 -5.49
C GLN A 874 -32.93 1.10 -6.34
N TYR A 875 -33.05 0.98 -7.67
CA TYR A 875 -31.90 0.68 -8.54
C TYR A 875 -30.83 1.79 -8.52
N ASP A 876 -31.24 3.03 -8.26
CA ASP A 876 -30.31 4.15 -8.08
C ASP A 876 -29.78 4.24 -6.63
N ASN A 877 -30.22 3.35 -5.73
CA ASN A 877 -29.70 3.29 -4.38
C ASN A 877 -28.23 2.85 -4.44
N PRO A 878 -27.32 3.68 -3.93
CA PRO A 878 -25.93 3.32 -3.72
C PRO A 878 -25.66 1.88 -3.26
N LEU A 879 -26.19 1.49 -2.12
CA LEU A 879 -25.92 0.18 -1.51
C LEU A 879 -26.32 -0.95 -2.47
N VAL A 880 -27.42 -0.76 -3.21
CA VAL A 880 -27.89 -1.72 -4.22
C VAL A 880 -26.89 -1.85 -5.34
N GLN A 881 -26.36 -0.74 -5.82
CA GLN A 881 -25.33 -0.72 -6.86
C GLN A 881 -24.09 -1.49 -6.39
N LEU A 882 -23.52 -1.19 -5.22
CA LEU A 882 -22.32 -1.92 -4.74
C LEU A 882 -22.54 -3.44 -4.65
N VAL A 883 -23.69 -3.87 -4.13
CA VAL A 883 -24.02 -5.31 -4.02
C VAL A 883 -24.27 -5.94 -5.39
N ASN A 884 -24.96 -5.24 -6.28
CA ASN A 884 -25.24 -5.71 -7.64
C ASN A 884 -23.98 -5.77 -8.49
N GLU A 885 -23.09 -4.77 -8.39
CA GLU A 885 -21.82 -4.75 -9.13
C GLU A 885 -20.85 -5.82 -8.60
N THR A 886 -20.81 -6.02 -7.28
CA THR A 886 -20.06 -7.15 -6.69
C THR A 886 -20.64 -8.48 -7.19
N ALA A 887 -21.96 -8.59 -7.28
CA ALA A 887 -22.62 -9.78 -7.79
C ALA A 887 -22.27 -10.03 -9.27
N GLU A 888 -22.42 -9.01 -10.12
CA GLU A 888 -22.14 -9.08 -11.55
C GLU A 888 -20.66 -9.38 -11.84
N TYR A 889 -19.73 -8.72 -11.13
CA TYR A 889 -18.30 -8.89 -11.34
C TYR A 889 -17.81 -10.31 -10.95
N PHE A 890 -18.39 -10.92 -9.92
CA PHE A 890 -17.98 -12.25 -9.41
C PHE A 890 -18.92 -13.40 -9.79
N ASP A 891 -19.85 -13.19 -10.74
CA ASP A 891 -20.85 -14.19 -11.18
C ASP A 891 -21.67 -14.78 -10.01
N LEU A 892 -22.09 -13.90 -9.10
CA LEU A 892 -22.97 -14.21 -7.98
C LEU A 892 -24.37 -13.66 -8.24
N THR A 893 -25.38 -14.19 -7.55
CA THR A 893 -26.67 -13.49 -7.45
C THR A 893 -26.57 -12.33 -6.45
N PHE A 894 -27.50 -11.39 -6.52
CA PHE A 894 -27.56 -10.29 -5.53
C PHE A 894 -27.64 -10.87 -4.12
N ASN A 895 -28.47 -11.90 -3.91
CA ASN A 895 -28.56 -12.56 -2.62
C ASN A 895 -27.24 -13.19 -2.17
N GLN A 896 -26.50 -13.86 -3.07
CA GLN A 896 -25.23 -14.50 -2.73
C GLN A 896 -24.15 -13.49 -2.35
N SER A 897 -24.12 -12.30 -2.95
CA SER A 897 -23.08 -11.30 -2.67
C SER A 897 -23.28 -10.54 -1.36
N MET A 898 -24.48 -10.54 -0.77
CA MET A 898 -24.81 -9.76 0.44
C MET A 898 -24.13 -10.23 1.73
N TRP A 899 -23.86 -11.52 1.86
CA TRP A 899 -23.41 -12.15 3.11
C TRP A 899 -21.90 -12.34 3.10
N ALA A 900 -21.22 -12.21 4.25
CA ALA A 900 -19.82 -12.63 4.32
C ALA A 900 -19.76 -14.16 4.29
N ARG A 901 -19.07 -14.69 3.29
CA ARG A 901 -19.06 -16.12 2.96
C ARG A 901 -17.81 -16.80 3.51
N TYR A 902 -17.99 -17.71 4.45
CA TYR A 902 -16.89 -18.46 5.08
C TYR A 902 -17.02 -19.95 4.73
N PRO A 903 -15.97 -20.63 4.24
CA PRO A 903 -15.93 -22.09 4.27
C PRO A 903 -16.25 -22.57 5.69
N ASN A 904 -17.16 -23.53 5.86
CA ASN A 904 -17.61 -23.90 7.20
C ASN A 904 -16.56 -24.82 7.89
N PRO A 905 -15.84 -24.36 8.92
CA PRO A 905 -14.90 -25.22 9.64
C PRO A 905 -15.61 -26.23 10.57
N PHE A 906 -16.94 -26.16 10.67
CA PHE A 906 -17.78 -27.00 11.51
C PHE A 906 -18.69 -27.94 10.70
N GLU A 907 -18.47 -28.08 9.39
CA GLU A 907 -19.25 -28.98 8.53
C GLU A 907 -19.32 -30.40 9.14
N ASP A 908 -20.53 -30.96 9.19
CA ASP A 908 -20.83 -32.29 9.75
C ASP A 908 -20.44 -32.49 11.23
N TYR A 909 -20.11 -31.44 11.98
CA TYR A 909 -19.72 -31.59 13.39
C TYR A 909 -20.87 -32.04 14.30
N ASN A 910 -22.08 -31.54 14.05
CA ASN A 910 -23.29 -31.85 14.79
C ASN A 910 -24.51 -31.88 13.86
N ASP A 911 -25.67 -32.25 14.39
CA ASP A 911 -26.92 -32.38 13.61
C ASP A 911 -27.30 -31.08 12.87
N ASP A 912 -27.00 -29.91 13.45
CA ASP A 912 -27.30 -28.61 12.85
C ASP A 912 -26.29 -28.17 11.78
N MET A 913 -25.13 -28.82 11.71
CA MET A 913 -24.06 -28.56 10.72
C MET A 913 -23.96 -29.64 9.62
N ASN A 914 -24.79 -30.67 9.68
CA ASN A 914 -24.80 -31.76 8.71
C ASN A 914 -25.10 -31.25 7.28
N GLY A 915 -24.16 -31.45 6.36
CA GLY A 915 -24.22 -31.00 4.98
C GLY A 915 -24.16 -29.48 4.79
N VAL A 916 -23.70 -28.72 5.80
CA VAL A 916 -23.54 -27.27 5.72
C VAL A 916 -22.10 -26.94 5.38
N SER A 917 -21.81 -26.70 4.10
CA SER A 917 -20.44 -26.44 3.61
C SER A 917 -19.97 -25.00 3.80
N GLU A 918 -20.87 -24.06 4.08
CA GLU A 918 -20.59 -22.62 4.12
C GLU A 918 -21.38 -21.91 5.22
N LEU A 919 -20.76 -20.92 5.87
CA LEU A 919 -21.41 -20.01 6.81
C LEU A 919 -21.68 -18.66 6.14
N LEU A 920 -22.90 -18.14 6.32
CA LEU A 920 -23.31 -16.82 5.84
C LEU A 920 -23.34 -15.84 7.01
N LEU A 921 -22.26 -15.08 7.16
CA LEU A 921 -22.05 -14.20 8.31
C LEU A 921 -22.44 -12.75 8.01
N VAL A 922 -22.94 -12.07 9.04
CA VAL A 922 -23.39 -10.68 9.00
C VAL A 922 -23.00 -9.91 10.26
N ASP A 923 -23.15 -8.59 10.19
CA ASP A 923 -22.99 -7.67 11.31
C ASP A 923 -23.77 -8.16 12.54
N GLY A 924 -23.06 -8.29 13.67
CA GLY A 924 -23.61 -8.77 14.93
C GLY A 924 -24.77 -7.92 15.47
N SER A 925 -24.80 -6.62 15.17
CA SER A 925 -25.84 -5.68 15.64
C SER A 925 -27.24 -6.04 15.13
N LEU A 926 -27.33 -6.90 14.12
CA LEU A 926 -28.59 -7.36 13.56
C LEU A 926 -29.29 -8.39 14.44
N THR A 927 -28.59 -9.00 15.40
CA THR A 927 -29.11 -10.03 16.34
C THR A 927 -29.99 -9.50 17.46
N LEU A 928 -30.45 -8.25 17.35
CA LEU A 928 -31.16 -7.51 18.42
C LEU A 928 -30.23 -7.09 19.58
N GLU A 929 -28.99 -7.53 19.57
CA GLU A 929 -27.96 -7.25 20.58
C GLU A 929 -26.83 -6.41 19.95
N SER A 930 -26.99 -5.08 19.87
CA SER A 930 -25.91 -4.20 19.38
C SER A 930 -24.71 -4.14 20.33
N ASN A 931 -24.85 -4.61 21.57
CA ASN A 931 -23.76 -4.69 22.53
C ASN A 931 -23.16 -6.11 22.47
N PRO A 932 -21.89 -6.28 22.07
CA PRO A 932 -21.24 -7.59 21.95
C PRO A 932 -20.91 -8.23 23.32
N LEU A 933 -21.92 -8.43 24.17
CA LEU A 933 -21.74 -8.86 25.56
C LEU A 933 -21.64 -10.38 25.69
N ARG A 934 -22.10 -11.14 24.71
CA ARG A 934 -22.11 -12.60 24.77
C ARG A 934 -20.74 -13.24 25.05
N PRO A 935 -19.64 -12.82 24.40
CA PRO A 935 -18.29 -13.22 24.79
C PRO A 935 -17.93 -12.90 26.24
N LEU A 936 -18.51 -11.87 26.84
CA LEU A 936 -18.13 -11.35 28.16
C LEU A 936 -18.92 -11.98 29.31
N ILE A 937 -20.12 -12.50 29.04
CA ILE A 937 -21.03 -13.02 30.07
C ILE A 937 -20.96 -14.54 30.22
N ILE A 938 -20.15 -15.22 29.40
CA ILE A 938 -19.96 -16.66 29.54
C ILE A 938 -19.27 -17.00 30.88
N PRO A 939 -19.80 -17.97 31.65
CA PRO A 939 -19.27 -18.32 32.98
C PRO A 939 -17.78 -18.71 32.98
N GLU A 940 -17.27 -19.25 31.88
CA GLU A 940 -15.90 -19.71 31.73
C GLU A 940 -14.87 -18.58 31.84
N ARG A 941 -15.22 -17.35 31.39
CA ARG A 941 -14.32 -16.18 31.49
C ARG A 941 -14.36 -15.50 32.85
N LYS A 942 -15.41 -15.72 33.67
CA LYS A 942 -15.53 -15.24 35.06
C LYS A 942 -15.32 -13.74 35.24
N LEU A 943 -15.94 -12.92 34.39
CA LEU A 943 -15.78 -11.47 34.50
C LEU A 943 -16.36 -10.93 35.80
N ASP A 944 -15.66 -9.97 36.40
CA ASP A 944 -16.08 -9.26 37.61
C ASP A 944 -16.85 -7.98 37.25
N LEU A 945 -16.35 -7.28 36.22
CA LEU A 945 -16.90 -6.02 35.72
C LEU A 945 -16.95 -6.06 34.19
N ILE A 946 -18.09 -5.69 33.63
CA ILE A 946 -18.27 -5.45 32.21
C ILE A 946 -18.65 -3.98 32.01
N ILE A 947 -17.81 -3.24 31.28
CA ILE A 947 -18.06 -1.86 30.88
C ILE A 947 -18.67 -1.88 29.49
N VAL A 948 -19.79 -1.19 29.30
CA VAL A 948 -20.53 -1.17 28.03
C VAL A 948 -20.64 0.26 27.56
N TYR A 949 -19.91 0.61 26.51
CA TYR A 949 -20.15 1.85 25.77
C TYR A 949 -21.15 1.58 24.65
N GLU A 950 -22.29 2.26 24.74
CA GLU A 950 -23.39 2.11 23.78
C GLU A 950 -23.62 3.42 23.04
N ALA A 951 -23.57 3.38 21.71
CA ALA A 951 -23.88 4.50 20.83
C ALA A 951 -24.81 4.03 19.70
N SER A 952 -25.88 3.36 20.09
CA SER A 952 -26.95 2.92 19.21
C SER A 952 -27.96 4.04 18.93
N SER A 953 -28.76 3.86 17.87
CA SER A 953 -29.76 4.82 17.40
C SER A 953 -31.19 4.28 17.61
N ASP A 954 -31.52 3.89 18.84
CA ASP A 954 -32.79 3.23 19.18
C ASP A 954 -33.92 4.20 19.59
N ALA A 955 -33.62 5.49 19.70
CA ALA A 955 -34.55 6.53 20.13
C ALA A 955 -34.64 7.70 19.13
N PRO A 956 -35.65 8.59 19.25
CA PRO A 956 -35.72 9.83 18.47
C PRO A 956 -34.40 10.62 18.53
N ASN A 957 -34.04 11.25 17.40
CA ASN A 957 -32.77 11.95 17.21
C ASN A 957 -31.52 11.05 17.33
N ASP A 958 -31.65 9.75 17.07
CA ASP A 958 -30.55 8.77 17.04
C ASP A 958 -29.82 8.61 18.38
N TRP A 959 -30.54 8.75 19.50
CA TRP A 959 -30.02 8.54 20.85
C TRP A 959 -30.25 7.11 21.37
N VAL A 960 -29.57 6.80 22.47
CA VAL A 960 -29.66 5.52 23.18
C VAL A 960 -30.83 5.54 24.18
N ASN A 961 -31.56 4.42 24.29
CA ASN A 961 -32.64 4.25 25.28
C ASN A 961 -32.55 2.96 26.12
N GLY A 962 -31.50 2.15 25.94
CA GLY A 962 -31.28 0.90 26.69
C GLY A 962 -31.92 -0.37 26.09
N THR A 963 -32.55 -0.26 24.91
CA THR A 963 -33.15 -1.42 24.22
C THR A 963 -32.19 -2.61 24.05
N ASN A 964 -30.93 -2.36 23.67
CA ASN A 964 -29.97 -3.45 23.43
C ASN A 964 -29.58 -4.20 24.70
N LEU A 965 -29.47 -3.51 25.83
CA LEU A 965 -29.19 -4.15 27.12
C LEU A 965 -30.32 -5.09 27.54
N ILE A 966 -31.57 -4.66 27.36
CA ILE A 966 -32.75 -5.48 27.68
C ILE A 966 -32.79 -6.72 26.78
N ASN A 967 -32.48 -6.57 25.50
CA ASN A 967 -32.42 -7.71 24.58
C ASN A 967 -31.34 -8.70 24.99
N THR A 968 -30.15 -8.22 25.37
CA THR A 968 -29.07 -9.06 25.90
C THR A 968 -29.53 -9.80 27.16
N ALA A 969 -30.17 -9.11 28.11
CA ALA A 969 -30.68 -9.71 29.33
C ALA A 969 -31.71 -10.83 29.04
N ARG A 970 -32.60 -10.59 28.08
CA ARG A 970 -33.59 -11.58 27.64
C ARG A 970 -32.91 -12.81 27.02
N THR A 971 -31.94 -12.61 26.13
CA THR A 971 -31.19 -13.71 25.52
C THR A 971 -30.38 -14.47 26.56
N ALA A 972 -29.67 -13.79 27.46
CA ALA A 972 -28.91 -14.43 28.53
C ALA A 972 -29.81 -15.30 29.43
N SER A 973 -30.98 -14.77 29.81
CA SER A 973 -31.97 -15.50 30.60
C SER A 973 -32.48 -16.76 29.90
N GLN A 974 -32.78 -16.68 28.59
CA GLN A 974 -33.16 -17.87 27.82
C GLN A 974 -32.08 -18.95 27.89
N GLY A 975 -30.80 -18.54 27.89
CA GLY A 975 -29.61 -19.40 27.79
C GLY A 975 -29.11 -19.90 29.12
N ASN A 976 -29.81 -19.54 30.20
CA ASN A 976 -29.38 -19.79 31.56
C ASN A 976 -27.96 -19.26 31.81
N ILE A 977 -27.63 -18.12 31.20
CA ILE A 977 -26.38 -17.38 31.40
C ILE A 977 -26.65 -16.29 32.46
N PRO A 978 -25.87 -16.23 33.55
CA PRO A 978 -26.00 -15.18 34.55
C PRO A 978 -25.85 -13.79 33.94
N PHE A 979 -26.80 -12.90 34.22
CA PHE A 979 -26.81 -11.54 33.73
C PHE A 979 -27.58 -10.64 34.71
N PRO A 980 -27.14 -9.40 34.96
CA PRO A 980 -27.82 -8.52 35.89
C PRO A 980 -29.23 -8.15 35.41
N GLU A 981 -30.12 -7.88 36.35
CA GLU A 981 -31.44 -7.36 36.04
C GLU A 981 -31.32 -5.97 35.40
N ILE A 982 -32.04 -5.77 34.28
CA ILE A 982 -32.06 -4.53 33.53
C ILE A 982 -33.50 -3.99 33.53
N PRO A 983 -33.72 -2.71 33.91
CA PRO A 983 -35.03 -2.09 33.85
C PRO A 983 -35.57 -2.01 32.42
N ASP A 984 -36.88 -1.92 32.27
CA ASP A 984 -37.49 -1.66 30.97
C ASP A 984 -37.15 -0.24 30.45
N VAL A 985 -37.36 -0.01 29.15
CA VAL A 985 -37.01 1.25 28.47
C VAL A 985 -37.71 2.46 29.11
N ASN A 986 -38.96 2.33 29.52
CA ASN A 986 -39.70 3.44 30.14
C ASN A 986 -39.07 3.79 31.49
N THR A 987 -38.67 2.80 32.27
CA THR A 987 -37.92 3.02 33.51
C THR A 987 -36.57 3.70 33.26
N ILE A 988 -35.77 3.21 32.30
CA ILE A 988 -34.47 3.80 31.94
C ILE A 988 -34.60 5.28 31.61
N VAL A 989 -35.57 5.63 30.74
CA VAL A 989 -35.79 7.01 30.31
C VAL A 989 -36.41 7.85 31.43
N ALA A 990 -37.36 7.30 32.19
CA ALA A 990 -38.00 7.99 33.31
C ALA A 990 -37.02 8.38 34.43
N GLN A 991 -36.00 7.55 34.65
CA GLN A 991 -34.96 7.78 35.65
C GLN A 991 -33.71 8.46 35.07
N ASN A 992 -33.75 8.88 33.81
CA ASN A 992 -32.64 9.56 33.12
C ASN A 992 -31.34 8.73 33.05
N LEU A 993 -31.45 7.40 33.11
CA LEU A 993 -30.30 6.49 33.07
C LEU A 993 -29.63 6.49 31.68
N SER A 994 -30.36 6.81 30.61
CA SER A 994 -29.81 6.98 29.26
C SER A 994 -28.91 8.22 29.09
N PHE A 995 -28.78 9.07 30.11
CA PHE A 995 -27.97 10.28 30.08
C PHE A 995 -26.81 10.27 31.08
N GLN A 996 -26.58 9.15 31.77
CA GLN A 996 -25.52 9.03 32.77
C GLN A 996 -24.97 7.60 32.90
N PRO A 997 -23.69 7.45 33.27
CA PRO A 997 -23.13 6.17 33.71
C PRO A 997 -23.97 5.54 34.81
N THR A 998 -24.27 4.24 34.66
CA THR A 998 -25.12 3.51 35.61
C THR A 998 -24.57 2.10 35.83
N PHE A 999 -24.54 1.65 37.09
CA PHE A 999 -24.23 0.26 37.43
C PHE A 999 -25.51 -0.59 37.50
N PHE A 1000 -25.41 -1.85 37.04
CA PHE A 1000 -26.45 -2.87 37.19
C PHE A 1000 -25.86 -4.13 37.82
N GLY A 1001 -26.62 -4.78 38.72
CA GLY A 1001 -26.21 -6.02 39.38
C GLY A 1001 -25.31 -5.83 40.61
N CYS A 1002 -25.41 -4.70 41.32
CA CYS A 1002 -24.59 -4.50 42.51
C CYS A 1002 -24.89 -5.50 43.64
N ASP A 1003 -26.14 -5.94 43.77
CA ASP A 1003 -26.55 -6.93 44.77
C ASP A 1003 -26.82 -8.32 44.14
N ALA A 1004 -26.34 -8.53 42.91
CA ALA A 1004 -26.52 -9.80 42.21
C ALA A 1004 -25.69 -10.92 42.84
N ASP A 1005 -26.03 -12.17 42.48
CA ASP A 1005 -25.32 -13.35 42.97
C ASP A 1005 -23.88 -13.42 42.46
N ASP A 1006 -23.09 -14.31 43.06
CA ASP A 1006 -21.66 -14.38 42.80
C ASP A 1006 -21.28 -14.74 41.37
N ASN A 1007 -22.18 -15.36 40.61
CA ASN A 1007 -21.94 -15.75 39.23
C ASN A 1007 -22.33 -14.67 38.22
N THR A 1008 -23.00 -13.61 38.66
CA THR A 1008 -23.47 -12.51 37.81
C THR A 1008 -22.45 -11.36 37.81
N PRO A 1009 -21.89 -10.97 36.65
CA PRO A 1009 -20.94 -9.86 36.57
C PRO A 1009 -21.61 -8.52 36.88
N LEU A 1010 -20.86 -7.59 37.48
CA LEU A 1010 -21.27 -6.20 37.60
C LEU A 1010 -21.22 -5.54 36.22
N LEU A 1011 -22.26 -4.81 35.83
CA LEU A 1011 -22.31 -4.12 34.55
C LEU A 1011 -22.24 -2.60 34.78
N LEU A 1012 -21.33 -1.92 34.09
CA LEU A 1012 -21.29 -0.46 33.98
C LEU A 1012 -21.74 -0.07 32.58
N TRP A 1013 -22.85 0.64 32.48
CA TRP A 1013 -23.37 1.13 31.20
C TRP A 1013 -23.02 2.61 31.00
N LEU A 1014 -22.46 2.92 29.84
CA LEU A 1014 -22.04 4.24 29.39
C LEU A 1014 -22.81 4.58 28.10
N PRO A 1015 -24.05 5.09 28.21
CA PRO A 1015 -24.82 5.48 27.03
C PRO A 1015 -24.25 6.75 26.40
N ASN A 1016 -24.12 6.76 25.07
CA ASN A 1016 -23.76 7.94 24.31
C ASN A 1016 -24.86 8.99 24.43
N ALA A 1017 -24.46 10.14 24.94
CA ALA A 1017 -25.30 11.28 25.24
C ALA A 1017 -24.49 12.56 25.00
N PRO A 1018 -25.14 13.72 24.77
CA PRO A 1018 -24.41 14.98 24.62
C PRO A 1018 -23.89 15.45 25.98
N TRP A 1019 -22.57 15.46 26.15
CA TRP A 1019 -21.85 15.97 27.32
C TRP A 1019 -21.16 17.28 26.99
N THR A 1020 -20.28 17.28 25.99
CA THR A 1020 -19.56 18.48 25.50
C THR A 1020 -20.01 18.92 24.11
N GLY A 1021 -20.60 18.01 23.34
CA GLY A 1021 -21.19 18.32 22.04
C GLY A 1021 -22.19 17.26 21.64
N TYR A 1022 -22.88 17.48 20.52
CA TYR A 1022 -23.77 16.48 19.95
C TYR A 1022 -22.94 15.45 19.16
N THR A 1023 -23.13 14.17 19.44
CA THR A 1023 -22.40 13.08 18.76
C THR A 1023 -23.33 12.12 18.03
N ASN A 1024 -24.62 12.46 17.91
CA ASN A 1024 -25.62 11.76 17.12
C ASN A 1024 -25.53 12.15 15.63
N TYR A 1025 -24.32 12.14 15.08
CA TYR A 1025 -24.08 12.37 13.67
C TYR A 1025 -24.26 11.09 12.86
N SER A 1026 -24.26 11.20 11.52
CA SER A 1026 -24.45 10.04 10.66
C SER A 1026 -23.37 8.97 10.91
N TYR A 1027 -23.80 7.78 11.30
CA TYR A 1027 -22.93 6.62 11.50
C TYR A 1027 -22.15 6.19 10.24
N THR A 1028 -22.53 6.69 9.06
CA THR A 1028 -21.87 6.45 7.77
C THR A 1028 -20.86 7.52 7.38
N GLN A 1029 -20.57 8.51 8.24
CA GLN A 1029 -19.60 9.55 7.91
C GLN A 1029 -18.24 8.93 7.60
N THR A 1030 -17.65 9.29 6.45
CA THR A 1030 -16.50 8.59 5.87
C THR A 1030 -15.16 9.24 6.15
N GLU A 1031 -15.16 10.49 6.61
CA GLU A 1031 -13.97 11.29 6.92
C GLU A 1031 -14.29 12.30 8.03
N PHE A 1032 -13.27 12.71 8.77
CA PHE A 1032 -13.40 13.61 9.91
C PHE A 1032 -12.29 14.65 9.93
N THR A 1033 -12.64 15.90 10.24
CA THR A 1033 -11.67 16.94 10.57
C THR A 1033 -11.14 16.74 12.00
N ASP A 1034 -9.99 17.33 12.32
CA ASP A 1034 -9.43 17.25 13.68
C ASP A 1034 -10.40 17.75 14.74
N ALA A 1035 -11.14 18.84 14.46
CA ALA A 1035 -12.15 19.39 15.37
C ALA A 1035 -13.32 18.43 15.60
N GLN A 1036 -13.80 17.76 14.53
CA GLN A 1036 -14.87 16.77 14.64
C GLN A 1036 -14.41 15.54 15.43
N LEU A 1037 -13.17 15.08 15.21
CA LEU A 1037 -12.57 13.99 15.98
C LEU A 1037 -12.43 14.35 17.46
N ASP A 1038 -12.01 15.58 17.76
CA ASP A 1038 -11.85 16.04 19.13
C ASP A 1038 -13.19 16.11 19.86
N ILE A 1039 -14.27 16.57 19.21
CA ILE A 1039 -15.63 16.51 19.77
C ILE A 1039 -16.05 15.08 20.06
N ALA A 1040 -15.87 14.15 19.11
CA ALA A 1040 -16.28 12.75 19.29
C ALA A 1040 -15.53 12.06 20.44
N PHE A 1041 -14.20 12.26 20.52
CA PHE A 1041 -13.37 11.67 21.56
C PHE A 1041 -13.64 12.30 22.93
N ASP A 1042 -13.69 13.62 23.00
CA ASP A 1042 -13.91 14.34 24.26
C ASP A 1042 -15.30 14.03 24.83
N ASN A 1043 -16.36 14.00 24.01
CA ASN A 1043 -17.69 13.69 24.51
C ASN A 1043 -17.74 12.30 25.18
N ALA A 1044 -17.21 11.27 24.53
CA ALA A 1044 -17.13 9.93 25.11
C ALA A 1044 -16.19 9.86 26.32
N PHE A 1045 -15.11 10.64 26.33
CA PHE A 1045 -14.25 10.80 27.48
C PHE A 1045 -15.00 11.37 28.68
N GLN A 1046 -15.83 12.41 28.48
CA GLN A 1046 -16.62 13.01 29.54
C GLN A 1046 -17.72 12.06 30.05
N VAL A 1047 -18.35 11.26 29.18
CA VAL A 1047 -19.28 10.20 29.62
C VAL A 1047 -18.56 9.23 30.56
N ALA A 1048 -17.42 8.69 30.15
CA ALA A 1048 -16.66 7.68 30.90
C ALA A 1048 -16.09 8.19 32.23
N THR A 1049 -15.71 9.47 32.30
CA THR A 1049 -15.16 10.13 33.49
C THR A 1049 -16.20 10.86 34.34
N TYR A 1050 -17.47 10.77 33.97
CA TYR A 1050 -18.58 11.47 34.60
C TYR A 1050 -18.34 12.98 34.73
N GLY A 1051 -17.91 13.57 33.60
CA GLY A 1051 -17.55 14.96 33.46
C GLY A 1051 -16.26 15.30 34.18
N ASN A 1052 -15.22 14.47 34.04
CA ASN A 1052 -13.95 14.63 34.76
C ASN A 1052 -14.14 14.77 36.29
N GLY A 1053 -15.07 13.98 36.85
CA GLY A 1053 -15.44 14.03 38.27
C GLY A 1053 -16.19 15.30 38.72
N THR A 1054 -16.60 16.18 37.80
CA THR A 1054 -17.36 17.40 38.16
C THR A 1054 -18.81 17.11 38.56
N VAL A 1055 -19.39 15.99 38.09
CA VAL A 1055 -20.73 15.57 38.47
C VAL A 1055 -20.73 14.80 39.80
N ASP A 1056 -19.76 13.92 40.01
CA ASP A 1056 -19.46 13.31 41.31
C ASP A 1056 -17.94 13.15 41.46
N GLU A 1057 -17.35 13.82 42.45
CA GLU A 1057 -15.91 13.79 42.73
C GLU A 1057 -15.40 12.39 43.14
N ASN A 1058 -16.32 11.52 43.59
CA ASN A 1058 -16.01 10.15 43.99
C ASN A 1058 -16.11 9.15 42.83
N TRP A 1059 -16.58 9.57 41.64
CA TRP A 1059 -16.74 8.69 40.48
C TRP A 1059 -15.48 7.86 40.16
N PRO A 1060 -14.25 8.43 40.16
CA PRO A 1060 -13.04 7.64 39.92
C PRO A 1060 -12.83 6.52 40.95
N SER A 1061 -13.18 6.77 42.22
CA SER A 1061 -13.16 5.75 43.27
C SER A 1061 -14.24 4.69 43.03
N CYS A 1062 -15.44 5.08 42.55
CA CYS A 1062 -16.51 4.14 42.22
C CYS A 1062 -16.13 3.19 41.08
N LEU A 1063 -15.44 3.67 40.04
CA LEU A 1063 -14.90 2.82 38.96
C LEU A 1063 -13.88 1.80 39.49
N ALA A 1064 -12.98 2.25 40.37
CA ALA A 1064 -11.99 1.37 40.97
C ALA A 1064 -12.63 0.34 41.91
N CYS A 1065 -13.62 0.74 42.71
CA CYS A 1065 -14.44 -0.15 43.53
C CYS A 1065 -15.14 -1.22 42.68
N ALA A 1066 -15.72 -0.83 41.55
CA ALA A 1066 -16.36 -1.75 40.61
C ALA A 1066 -15.36 -2.77 40.05
N ALA A 1067 -14.16 -2.32 39.67
CA ALA A 1067 -13.13 -3.19 39.10
C ALA A 1067 -12.62 -4.25 40.10
N ILE A 1068 -12.54 -3.94 41.40
CA ILE A 1068 -12.00 -4.86 42.42
C ILE A 1068 -13.05 -5.60 43.25
N LYS A 1069 -14.35 -5.34 43.05
CA LYS A 1069 -15.42 -5.90 43.88
C LYS A 1069 -15.37 -7.43 43.93
N GLY A 1070 -15.29 -8.07 42.77
CA GLY A 1070 -15.28 -9.53 42.68
C GLY A 1070 -14.01 -10.18 43.22
N SER A 1071 -12.85 -9.55 43.04
CA SER A 1071 -11.58 -10.03 43.59
C SER A 1071 -11.48 -9.83 45.11
N LEU A 1072 -11.97 -8.73 45.67
CA LEU A 1072 -12.07 -8.55 47.13
C LEU A 1072 -12.89 -9.67 47.78
N ARG A 1073 -14.03 -10.02 47.17
CA ARG A 1073 -14.85 -11.16 47.60
C ARG A 1073 -14.08 -12.48 47.54
N ARG A 1074 -13.37 -12.77 46.44
CA ARG A 1074 -12.54 -13.99 46.32
C ARG A 1074 -11.44 -14.07 47.38
N LEU A 1075 -10.97 -12.93 47.87
CA LEU A 1075 -9.94 -12.81 48.90
C LEU A 1075 -10.47 -12.77 50.33
N ASP A 1076 -11.80 -12.90 50.52
CA ASP A 1076 -12.46 -12.76 51.82
C ASP A 1076 -12.10 -11.43 52.50
N MET A 1077 -12.15 -10.34 51.73
CA MET A 1077 -11.89 -8.98 52.17
C MET A 1077 -13.17 -8.14 52.11
N ASP A 1078 -13.41 -7.37 53.17
CA ASP A 1078 -14.57 -6.47 53.25
C ASP A 1078 -14.48 -5.37 52.17
N LEU A 1079 -15.63 -5.06 51.58
CA LEU A 1079 -15.76 -3.95 50.66
C LEU A 1079 -15.61 -2.62 51.43
N PRO A 1080 -14.73 -1.69 51.02
CA PRO A 1080 -14.59 -0.41 51.71
C PRO A 1080 -15.91 0.37 51.74
N LYS A 1081 -16.18 1.08 52.84
CA LYS A 1081 -17.41 1.86 52.99
C LYS A 1081 -17.65 2.87 51.84
N GLN A 1082 -16.59 3.49 51.32
CA GLN A 1082 -16.72 4.40 50.18
C GLN A 1082 -17.24 3.68 48.91
N CYS A 1083 -16.91 2.40 48.74
CA CYS A 1083 -17.43 1.58 47.66
C CYS A 1083 -18.91 1.25 47.85
N GLU A 1084 -19.36 0.98 49.08
CA GLU A 1084 -20.79 0.82 49.40
C GLU A 1084 -21.56 2.10 49.05
N GLU A 1085 -21.08 3.27 49.49
CA GLU A 1085 -21.68 4.58 49.20
C GLU A 1085 -21.70 4.89 47.68
N CYS A 1086 -20.70 4.41 46.94
CA CYS A 1086 -20.67 4.49 45.48
C CYS A 1086 -21.78 3.67 44.83
N PHE A 1087 -21.96 2.41 45.23
CA PHE A 1087 -23.00 1.56 44.67
C PHE A 1087 -24.41 2.00 45.10
N GLU A 1088 -24.60 2.50 46.32
CA GLU A 1088 -25.86 3.11 46.75
C GLU A 1088 -26.29 4.30 45.87
N ARG A 1089 -25.32 5.03 45.30
CA ARG A 1089 -25.59 6.23 44.49
C ARG A 1089 -25.74 5.97 43.00
N HIS A 1090 -24.89 5.10 42.45
CA HIS A 1090 -24.75 4.93 41.00
C HIS A 1090 -25.29 3.60 40.48
N CYS A 1091 -25.70 2.70 41.37
CA CYS A 1091 -26.39 1.48 40.98
C CYS A 1091 -27.88 1.72 40.83
N TRP A 1092 -28.48 1.10 39.83
CA TRP A 1092 -29.94 1.05 39.74
C TRP A 1092 -30.50 0.29 40.94
N ASP A 1093 -31.46 0.90 41.63
CA ASP A 1093 -32.00 0.46 42.93
C ASP A 1093 -33.19 -0.52 42.80
N GLY A 1094 -33.49 -0.98 41.59
CA GLY A 1094 -34.61 -1.87 41.30
C GLY A 1094 -35.96 -1.16 41.18
N THR A 1095 -36.03 0.17 41.31
CA THR A 1095 -37.30 0.89 41.16
C THR A 1095 -37.72 0.95 39.69
N THR A 1096 -39.02 0.74 39.43
CA THR A 1096 -39.61 0.77 38.08
C THR A 1096 -40.53 1.99 37.91
N SER A 1097 -40.79 2.37 36.66
CA SER A 1097 -41.68 3.48 36.31
C SER A 1097 -42.62 3.12 35.17
N ASP A 1098 -43.92 3.40 35.35
CA ASP A 1098 -44.95 3.24 34.32
C ASP A 1098 -45.02 4.44 33.34
N ARG A 1099 -44.19 5.48 33.53
CA ARG A 1099 -44.17 6.66 32.65
C ARG A 1099 -43.63 6.28 31.27
N GLU A 1100 -44.47 6.36 30.25
CA GLU A 1100 -44.04 6.16 28.86
C GLU A 1100 -42.99 7.19 28.42
N ALA A 1101 -41.95 6.70 27.74
CA ALA A 1101 -40.96 7.54 27.08
C ALA A 1101 -41.60 8.30 25.91
N SER A 1102 -41.28 9.59 25.80
CA SER A 1102 -41.79 10.49 24.76
C SER A 1102 -40.63 11.05 23.93
N ALA A 1103 -40.91 11.56 22.73
CA ALA A 1103 -39.89 12.22 21.91
C ALA A 1103 -39.26 13.45 22.60
N ALA A 1104 -39.96 14.08 23.55
CA ALA A 1104 -39.44 15.21 24.32
C ALA A 1104 -38.31 14.81 25.28
N ASP A 1105 -38.31 13.56 25.75
CA ASP A 1105 -37.25 13.02 26.63
C ASP A 1105 -35.89 12.94 25.92
N PHE A 1106 -35.89 12.91 24.58
CA PHE A 1106 -34.69 12.82 23.74
C PHE A 1106 -34.29 14.16 23.08
N ASN A 1107 -34.87 15.27 23.54
CA ASN A 1107 -34.41 16.62 23.20
C ASN A 1107 -33.32 17.07 24.17
N LEU A 1108 -32.20 16.36 24.11
CA LEU A 1108 -31.08 16.50 25.05
C LEU A 1108 -30.22 17.74 24.72
N ARG A 1109 -29.58 18.30 25.75
CA ARG A 1109 -28.56 19.34 25.62
C ARG A 1109 -27.23 18.87 26.22
N PRO A 1110 -26.08 19.40 25.77
CA PRO A 1110 -24.79 19.06 26.35
C PRO A 1110 -24.76 19.30 27.86
N ARG A 1111 -24.44 18.26 28.63
CA ARG A 1111 -24.46 18.34 30.10
C ARG A 1111 -23.50 19.39 30.67
N LEU A 1112 -22.31 19.52 30.06
CA LEU A 1112 -21.26 20.44 30.50
C LEU A 1112 -21.37 21.82 29.83
N ASP A 1113 -22.19 21.95 28.79
CA ASP A 1113 -22.53 23.23 28.15
C ASP A 1113 -24.04 23.31 27.82
N PRO A 1114 -24.92 23.54 28.81
CA PRO A 1114 -26.37 23.54 28.60
C PRO A 1114 -26.89 24.70 27.74
N GLU A 1115 -26.07 25.74 27.53
CA GLU A 1115 -26.40 26.88 26.69
C GLU A 1115 -26.21 26.56 25.21
N LEU A 1116 -25.37 25.58 24.87
CA LEU A 1116 -25.14 25.15 23.49
C LEU A 1116 -26.36 24.45 22.90
N SER A 1117 -27.15 25.20 22.14
CA SER A 1117 -28.28 24.64 21.39
C SER A 1117 -27.81 23.76 20.23
N PHE A 1118 -28.65 22.82 19.79
CA PHE A 1118 -28.36 22.02 18.60
C PHE A 1118 -28.14 22.90 17.36
N GLU A 1119 -28.89 24.02 17.22
CA GLU A 1119 -28.73 24.93 16.09
C GLU A 1119 -27.37 25.65 16.11
N GLU A 1120 -26.91 26.07 17.28
CA GLU A 1120 -25.58 26.68 17.46
C GLU A 1120 -24.46 25.64 17.27
N TRP A 1121 -24.61 24.45 17.84
CA TRP A 1121 -23.66 23.36 17.62
C TRP A 1121 -23.59 22.96 16.14
N ASN A 1122 -24.74 22.86 15.47
CA ASN A 1122 -24.78 22.53 14.05
C ASN A 1122 -23.99 23.57 13.25
N LYS A 1123 -24.07 24.88 13.59
CA LYS A 1123 -23.28 25.95 12.95
C LYS A 1123 -21.75 25.89 13.17
N THR A 1124 -21.24 25.00 14.02
CA THR A 1124 -19.78 24.80 14.22
C THR A 1124 -19.14 24.05 13.05
N ASP A 1125 -17.88 23.61 13.20
CA ASP A 1125 -17.13 22.79 12.23
C ASP A 1125 -17.88 21.50 11.80
N TRP A 1126 -18.98 21.14 12.48
CA TRP A 1126 -19.86 20.07 12.06
C TRP A 1126 -20.69 20.39 10.79
N SER A 1127 -20.99 21.65 10.46
CA SER A 1127 -21.72 22.02 9.22
C SER A 1127 -21.09 23.14 8.37
N ALA A 1128 -20.00 23.76 8.84
CA ALA A 1128 -19.41 24.96 8.23
C ALA A 1128 -18.88 24.79 6.78
N GLU A 1129 -18.77 23.57 6.25
CA GLU A 1129 -18.35 23.32 4.85
C GLU A 1129 -19.47 23.42 3.80
N SER A 1130 -20.72 23.75 4.16
CA SER A 1130 -21.82 23.88 3.18
C SER A 1130 -22.09 25.32 2.67
N SER A 1131 -21.23 26.30 2.94
CA SER A 1131 -21.43 27.68 2.50
C SER A 1131 -20.80 28.01 1.13
N GLY A 1132 -21.40 27.44 0.07
CA GLY A 1132 -21.10 27.72 -1.33
C GLY A 1132 -22.34 28.05 -2.16
N SER A 1133 -22.93 29.23 -1.93
CA SER A 1133 -23.92 29.95 -2.77
C SER A 1133 -25.34 29.36 -2.96
N GLY A 1134 -26.35 30.15 -2.58
CA GLY A 1134 -27.74 30.00 -3.04
C GLY A 1134 -28.78 30.27 -1.95
N SER A 1135 -29.31 31.49 -1.94
CA SER A 1135 -30.48 31.89 -1.14
C SER A 1135 -31.75 31.14 -1.55
N ASP A 1136 -32.52 30.62 -0.60
CA ASP A 1136 -33.98 30.83 -0.50
C ASP A 1136 -34.55 30.24 0.80
N GLU A 1137 -35.55 30.95 1.36
CA GLU A 1137 -36.30 30.62 2.57
C GLU A 1137 -37.38 29.54 2.32
N GLY A 1138 -37.66 28.70 3.32
CA GLY A 1138 -38.86 27.85 3.37
C GLY A 1138 -38.72 26.65 4.32
N GLY A 1139 -39.68 26.45 5.23
CA GLY A 1139 -39.60 25.53 6.37
C GLY A 1139 -40.05 24.07 6.15
N GLU A 1140 -39.95 23.31 7.25
CA GLU A 1140 -40.50 21.98 7.55
C GLU A 1140 -40.00 20.76 6.74
N SER A 1141 -39.09 19.99 7.34
CA SER A 1141 -39.29 18.58 7.75
C SER A 1141 -37.93 17.90 8.00
N ALA A 1142 -37.83 17.25 9.16
CA ALA A 1142 -36.77 16.30 9.46
C ALA A 1142 -36.98 15.05 8.60
N GLY A 1143 -35.97 14.69 7.81
CA GLY A 1143 -35.98 13.53 6.92
C GLY A 1143 -35.35 13.84 5.57
N SER A 1144 -34.43 13.00 5.11
CA SER A 1144 -33.73 13.07 3.82
C SER A 1144 -32.53 14.05 3.71
N ARG A 1145 -31.45 13.77 4.45
CA ARG A 1145 -30.10 14.24 4.06
C ARG A 1145 -29.05 13.12 4.02
N ALA A 1146 -29.48 11.86 3.87
CA ALA A 1146 -28.60 10.71 3.68
C ALA A 1146 -28.02 10.59 2.24
N GLY A 1147 -28.53 11.35 1.27
CA GLY A 1147 -28.23 11.13 -0.16
C GLY A 1147 -26.97 11.81 -0.71
N GLY A 1148 -26.44 12.88 -0.10
CA GLY A 1148 -25.50 13.79 -0.80
C GLY A 1148 -24.06 13.27 -0.98
N GLN A 1149 -23.49 12.60 0.02
CA GLN A 1149 -22.12 12.04 -0.08
C GLN A 1149 -22.12 10.59 -0.57
N VAL A 1150 -23.19 9.85 -0.29
CA VAL A 1150 -23.40 8.49 -0.78
C VAL A 1150 -23.68 8.49 -2.29
N THR A 1151 -24.34 9.50 -2.86
CA THR A 1151 -24.47 9.58 -4.33
C THR A 1151 -23.13 9.85 -5.03
N GLY A 1152 -22.24 10.65 -4.44
CA GLY A 1152 -20.92 10.96 -5.02
C GLY A 1152 -19.99 9.74 -5.10
N LEU A 1153 -20.05 8.86 -4.09
CA LEU A 1153 -19.29 7.62 -4.02
C LEU A 1153 -19.85 6.54 -4.98
N PHE A 1154 -21.16 6.49 -5.17
CA PHE A 1154 -21.74 5.39 -5.95
C PHE A 1154 -21.94 5.74 -7.42
N LEU A 1155 -22.10 7.03 -7.78
CA LEU A 1155 -22.03 7.45 -9.18
C LEU A 1155 -20.66 7.16 -9.82
N SER A 1156 -19.57 7.15 -9.04
CA SER A 1156 -18.20 6.86 -9.48
C SER A 1156 -17.90 5.35 -9.53
N VAL A 1157 -18.49 4.54 -8.64
CA VAL A 1157 -18.54 3.06 -8.77
C VAL A 1157 -19.31 2.71 -10.06
N LEU A 1158 -20.50 3.29 -10.24
CA LEU A 1158 -21.37 3.05 -11.40
C LEU A 1158 -20.72 3.50 -12.72
N LEU A 1159 -20.04 4.67 -12.74
CA LEU A 1159 -19.31 5.11 -13.94
C LEU A 1159 -18.15 4.19 -14.28
N MET A 1160 -17.52 3.58 -13.27
CA MET A 1160 -16.35 2.74 -13.45
C MET A 1160 -16.73 1.31 -13.85
N VAL A 1161 -17.79 0.74 -13.30
CA VAL A 1161 -18.25 -0.60 -13.69
C VAL A 1161 -18.95 -0.58 -15.04
N CYS A 1162 -19.59 0.52 -15.43
CA CYS A 1162 -20.02 0.73 -16.83
C CYS A 1162 -18.84 0.96 -17.82
N LEU A 1163 -17.61 1.19 -17.33
CA LEU A 1163 -16.41 1.42 -18.15
C LEU A 1163 -15.45 0.21 -18.21
N LEU A 1164 -15.49 -0.67 -17.21
CA LEU A 1164 -14.91 -2.01 -17.22
C LEU A 1164 -15.73 -2.95 -18.12
#